data_AF-A0A562T2L8-F1
#
_entry.id   AF-A0A562T2L8-F1
#
_cell.length_a   1.000
_cell.length_b   1.000
_cell.length_c   1.000
_cell.angle_alpha   90.00
_cell.angle_beta   90.00
_cell.angle_gamma   90.00
#
_symmetry.space_group_name_H-M   'P 1'
#
loop_
_entity.id
_entity.type
_entity.pdbx_description
1 polymer ?
#
loop_
_entity_poly.entity_id
_entity_poly.type
_entity_poly.pdbx_seq_one_letter_code
_entity_poly.pdbx_strand_id
1 'polypeptide(L)'
;MIKRIFAGIIALLPLAAGAQEIGANFNHDPEIIDFTYLAKTPVEWVRTTPYIFEYIRGEKDPATSPGLQNVIDAKKKGYKVAFGFRWDFKKYKLRIPAPGSAEEKKYFATATAILDRVGPYIDVFKLGNEPNLETMEPDLQRNAAGVVPLVRFTERLLTEVLEPYYRQHPALRRPDVYTGSLPRLFMKAEQQKPGVAGLIKLAQDNKAIKGLAVHLHISDSLEMEEAFRYVRSIMPAKPVIIPEFSLFRLYNKHVADELGDSQAGRSFADKYGYAHHMKLYQWYSKANTERVSAKEWEDMFASRTWFPQHFMRTYYRYFQKYGVVLATYGYLSQSAPKKMGPHSPTWFINPIFPMKSLQPQPDGSFTPNPLWFNDFVDIVEQGKKNKPLAAKPNIIILYADDLGYGDVGCYGATAVKTPHVDRLAANGVRFTDAHCTAATCTPSRLSLLTGRYAFRNNAAILPGDAPLLMQPGGLTLPGILQQAGYTTAVIGKWHLGLGRGAIDWNGHIGPGPNEIGFNYSFIIPATTDRVPTVFVENGKVPQLDPNDPIAVSYTQQVGEEPTGLSHPELLKQKADTQHSNTIINGISRIGYMTGGKAARWVDEEIPLVLNAKAKQFIIKNRNQPFFLYYPYPNIHVPRAPNRQFAGSTRLGARGDVIAEMDWMTGQVMQLLDSLGIAENTLVIFSSDNGPVLDDGYEDQAEERNGSHQPSGIYRGGKYSAFEAGTRMPTITYWPGTIKSGVSGALCSQVDLLASLAALAGQPLPTGAALDSRNALDVWLGRSANGRAYLLEESYTLALRRGEWKYIAPQQKPAPDWLRNKKIENGLQPTAQLYNLKRDPREQQNVADQYPAVARDLQAALEKIKQDKP
;
A
#
# COMPACT_ATOMS: atom_id res chain seq x y z
N MET A 1 -44.86 -31.30 16.42
CA MET A 1 -44.43 -31.67 15.06
C MET A 1 -43.73 -30.51 14.35
N ILE A 2 -42.83 -29.80 15.04
CA ILE A 2 -41.99 -28.71 14.49
C ILE A 2 -40.61 -28.89 15.10
N LYS A 3 -39.75 -29.63 14.37
CA LYS A 3 -38.29 -29.74 14.52
C LYS A 3 -37.85 -30.57 13.31
N ARG A 4 -36.91 -30.04 12.53
CA ARG A 4 -36.34 -30.54 11.25
C ARG A 4 -37.00 -29.93 10.00
N ILE A 5 -36.45 -28.79 9.56
CA ILE A 5 -36.02 -28.45 8.19
C ILE A 5 -35.39 -27.05 8.33
N PHE A 6 -34.12 -27.00 8.75
CA PHE A 6 -33.20 -25.87 8.58
C PHE A 6 -31.80 -26.43 8.88
N ALA A 7 -31.38 -27.33 7.99
CA ALA A 7 -30.03 -27.89 7.94
C ALA A 7 -29.67 -27.98 6.47
N GLY A 8 -29.03 -26.92 5.97
CA GLY A 8 -28.58 -26.83 4.58
C GLY A 8 -28.17 -25.39 4.29
N ILE A 9 -26.88 -25.19 4.02
CA ILE A 9 -26.18 -23.91 3.76
C ILE A 9 -25.68 -23.17 5.02
N ILE A 10 -24.86 -23.88 5.81
CA ILE A 10 -23.66 -23.27 6.44
C ILE A 10 -22.50 -24.18 6.05
N ALA A 11 -21.92 -23.92 4.88
CA ALA A 11 -20.68 -24.55 4.45
C ALA A 11 -19.53 -23.57 4.65
N LEU A 12 -18.82 -23.77 5.76
CA LEU A 12 -17.38 -23.57 5.96
C LEU A 12 -16.84 -22.14 5.91
N LEU A 13 -17.25 -21.31 6.87
CA LEU A 13 -16.25 -20.53 7.61
C LEU A 13 -15.67 -21.44 8.71
N PRO A 14 -14.35 -21.50 8.93
CA PRO A 14 -13.81 -22.25 10.06
C PRO A 14 -14.36 -21.65 11.35
N LEU A 15 -15.13 -22.45 12.08
CA LEU A 15 -15.55 -22.20 13.45
C LEU A 15 -14.31 -22.00 14.34
N ALA A 16 -14.43 -21.00 15.20
CA ALA A 16 -13.56 -20.64 16.32
C ALA A 16 -12.17 -20.10 15.94
N ALA A 17 -11.97 -18.83 16.30
CA ALA A 17 -10.67 -18.25 16.60
C ALA A 17 -9.95 -19.16 17.61
N GLY A 18 -9.13 -20.08 17.12
CA GLY A 18 -8.07 -20.68 17.91
C GLY A 18 -7.12 -19.55 18.26
N ALA A 19 -6.95 -19.28 19.56
CA ALA A 19 -6.06 -18.27 20.07
C ALA A 19 -4.72 -18.34 19.34
N GLN A 20 -4.33 -17.25 18.68
CA GLN A 20 -3.02 -17.14 18.07
C GLN A 20 -2.00 -17.04 19.20
N GLU A 21 -1.03 -17.95 19.22
CA GLU A 21 -0.07 -18.01 20.32
C GLU A 21 1.28 -17.44 19.89
N ILE A 22 1.75 -16.43 20.63
CA ILE A 22 2.98 -15.69 20.34
C ILE A 22 4.12 -16.33 21.12
N GLY A 23 5.19 -16.68 20.41
CA GLY A 23 6.35 -17.36 20.99
C GLY A 23 7.69 -16.69 20.69
N ALA A 24 8.64 -16.88 21.59
CA ALA A 24 10.04 -16.52 21.42
C ALA A 24 10.79 -17.66 20.69
N ASN A 25 11.45 -17.33 19.57
CA ASN A 25 12.33 -18.27 18.87
C ASN A 25 13.80 -18.04 19.22
N PHE A 26 14.45 -19.04 19.81
CA PHE A 26 15.87 -19.04 20.16
C PHE A 26 16.64 -19.91 19.16
N ASN A 27 16.83 -19.35 17.96
CA ASN A 27 17.35 -20.06 16.78
C ASN A 27 18.53 -20.99 17.12
N HIS A 28 18.44 -22.24 16.66
CA HIS A 28 19.49 -23.28 16.57
C HIS A 28 20.31 -23.63 17.82
N ASP A 29 20.13 -22.91 18.91
CA ASP A 29 20.89 -23.09 20.13
C ASP A 29 20.01 -22.84 21.35
N PRO A 30 19.66 -23.87 22.13
CA PRO A 30 18.90 -23.68 23.35
C PRO A 30 19.73 -23.06 24.50
N GLU A 31 21.07 -22.94 24.37
CA GLU A 31 21.92 -22.30 25.38
C GLU A 31 21.66 -20.79 25.50
N ILE A 32 21.12 -20.15 24.45
CA ILE A 32 20.85 -18.72 24.42
C ILE A 32 19.46 -18.33 24.96
N ILE A 33 18.72 -19.27 25.57
CA ILE A 33 17.44 -18.97 26.22
C ILE A 33 17.69 -18.08 27.45
N ASP A 34 17.18 -16.86 27.42
CA ASP A 34 17.30 -15.88 28.50
C ASP A 34 15.97 -15.73 29.27
N PHE A 35 15.94 -16.25 30.49
CA PHE A 35 14.76 -16.21 31.35
C PHE A 35 14.48 -14.84 31.98
N THR A 36 15.51 -14.03 32.22
CA THR A 36 15.35 -12.67 32.76
C THR A 36 14.60 -11.82 31.75
N TYR A 37 14.94 -12.00 30.47
CA TYR A 37 14.29 -11.32 29.38
C TYR A 37 12.87 -11.85 29.12
N LEU A 38 12.69 -13.18 29.03
CA LEU A 38 11.38 -13.80 28.82
C LEU A 38 10.35 -13.34 29.86
N ALA A 39 10.74 -13.20 31.13
CA ALA A 39 9.87 -12.72 32.21
C ALA A 39 9.35 -11.29 32.02
N LYS A 40 10.02 -10.47 31.19
CA LYS A 40 9.59 -9.11 30.84
C LYS A 40 8.71 -9.08 29.59
N THR A 41 8.48 -10.23 28.95
CA THR A 41 7.67 -10.35 27.74
C THR A 41 6.40 -11.13 27.98
N PRO A 42 5.35 -10.87 27.21
CA PRO A 42 4.09 -11.58 27.34
C PRO A 42 4.01 -12.83 26.44
N VAL A 43 5.15 -13.46 26.11
CA VAL A 43 5.18 -14.70 25.31
C VAL A 43 4.72 -15.90 26.13
N GLU A 44 4.04 -16.83 25.47
CA GLU A 44 3.59 -18.08 26.09
C GLU A 44 4.41 -19.29 25.63
N TRP A 45 5.19 -19.13 24.55
CA TRP A 45 5.95 -20.20 23.92
C TRP A 45 7.43 -19.90 23.83
N VAL A 46 8.24 -20.95 23.95
CA VAL A 46 9.66 -20.99 23.62
C VAL A 46 9.88 -22.01 22.51
N ARG A 47 10.51 -21.59 21.40
CA ARG A 47 10.95 -22.46 20.32
C ARG A 47 12.46 -22.55 20.29
N THR A 48 12.98 -23.77 20.13
CA THR A 48 14.40 -24.00 19.83
C THR A 48 14.60 -25.29 19.04
N THR A 49 15.72 -25.39 18.31
CA THR A 49 16.06 -26.58 17.52
C THR A 49 17.58 -26.83 17.51
N PRO A 50 18.13 -27.58 18.47
CA PRO A 50 19.58 -27.80 18.55
C PRO A 50 20.14 -28.51 17.31
N TYR A 51 21.40 -28.23 16.97
CA TYR A 51 22.15 -28.96 15.93
C TYR A 51 22.45 -30.38 16.40
N ILE A 52 21.74 -31.37 15.87
CA ILE A 52 21.87 -32.75 16.34
C ILE A 52 23.24 -33.37 16.04
N PHE A 53 23.94 -32.88 15.02
CA PHE A 53 25.26 -33.38 14.66
C PHE A 53 26.34 -33.03 15.70
N GLU A 54 26.16 -31.97 16.49
CA GLU A 54 27.04 -31.65 17.63
C GLU A 54 26.97 -32.78 18.67
N TYR A 55 25.79 -33.38 18.87
CA TYR A 55 25.59 -34.53 19.76
C TYR A 55 26.10 -35.84 19.13
N ILE A 56 25.84 -36.07 17.84
CA ILE A 56 26.29 -37.29 17.13
C ILE A 56 27.82 -37.41 17.10
N ARG A 57 28.52 -36.26 17.09
CA ARG A 57 29.98 -36.15 17.10
C ARG A 57 30.59 -36.13 18.50
N GLY A 58 29.77 -36.06 19.55
CA GLY A 58 30.22 -35.97 20.94
C GLY A 58 30.74 -34.58 21.35
N GLU A 59 30.47 -33.53 20.56
CA GLU A 59 30.76 -32.14 20.91
C GLU A 59 29.82 -31.66 22.04
N LYS A 60 28.60 -32.22 22.09
CA LYS A 60 27.62 -32.03 23.16
C LYS A 60 27.11 -33.39 23.66
N ASP A 61 26.81 -33.48 24.95
CA ASP A 61 26.27 -34.69 25.57
C ASP A 61 24.76 -34.53 25.85
N PRO A 62 23.88 -35.43 25.35
CA PRO A 62 22.45 -35.39 25.63
C PRO A 62 22.08 -35.39 27.12
N ALA A 63 22.91 -35.99 27.98
CA ALA A 63 22.63 -36.08 29.42
C ALA A 63 22.95 -34.79 30.18
N THR A 64 23.98 -34.05 29.75
CA THR A 64 24.57 -32.95 30.52
C THR A 64 24.55 -31.58 29.82
N SER A 65 24.13 -31.52 28.55
CA SER A 65 24.10 -30.28 27.76
C SER A 65 23.30 -29.16 28.46
N PRO A 66 23.92 -27.99 28.76
CA PRO A 66 23.23 -26.86 29.38
C PRO A 66 22.03 -26.37 28.57
N GLY A 67 22.13 -26.39 27.25
CA GLY A 67 21.03 -26.01 26.37
C GLY A 67 19.80 -26.90 26.55
N LEU A 68 19.96 -28.22 26.67
CA LEU A 68 18.83 -29.11 26.95
C LEU A 68 18.23 -28.85 28.34
N GLN A 69 19.05 -28.45 29.31
CA GLN A 69 18.56 -28.02 30.63
C GLN A 69 17.68 -26.76 30.54
N ASN A 70 18.06 -25.78 29.71
CA ASN A 70 17.24 -24.59 29.48
C ASN A 70 15.85 -24.92 28.89
N VAL A 71 15.74 -25.95 28.04
CA VAL A 71 14.43 -26.39 27.52
C VAL A 71 13.52 -26.87 28.65
N ILE A 72 14.08 -27.66 29.57
CA ILE A 72 13.38 -28.17 30.75
C ILE A 72 12.97 -27.01 31.65
N ASP A 73 13.88 -26.08 31.90
CA ASP A 73 13.66 -24.95 32.81
C ASP A 73 12.61 -23.97 32.24
N ALA A 74 12.54 -23.81 30.91
CA ALA A 74 11.48 -23.05 30.26
C ALA A 74 10.09 -23.64 30.58
N LYS A 75 9.93 -24.96 30.43
CA LYS A 75 8.68 -25.63 30.77
C LYS A 75 8.32 -25.48 32.26
N LYS A 76 9.31 -25.65 33.14
CA LYS A 76 9.12 -25.49 34.61
C LYS A 76 8.71 -24.06 35.00
N LYS A 77 9.16 -23.05 34.24
CA LYS A 77 8.78 -21.65 34.43
C LYS A 77 7.41 -21.29 33.81
N GLY A 78 6.70 -22.26 33.25
CA GLY A 78 5.33 -22.10 32.74
C GLY A 78 5.21 -21.83 31.25
N TYR A 79 6.33 -21.78 30.50
CA TYR A 79 6.28 -21.62 29.04
C TYR A 79 5.90 -22.94 28.37
N LYS A 80 5.14 -22.86 27.28
CA LYS A 80 4.94 -23.97 26.35
C LYS A 80 6.19 -24.13 25.47
N VAL A 81 6.55 -25.36 25.13
CA VAL A 81 7.83 -25.66 24.44
C VAL A 81 7.59 -26.26 23.07
N ALA A 82 8.11 -25.59 22.04
CA ALA A 82 8.18 -26.09 20.67
C ALA A 82 9.62 -26.51 20.34
N PHE A 83 9.85 -27.81 20.16
CA PHE A 83 11.18 -28.38 19.99
C PHE A 83 11.31 -29.15 18.66
N GLY A 84 12.52 -29.32 18.16
CA GLY A 84 12.79 -30.16 16.99
C GLY A 84 14.30 -30.31 16.76
N PHE A 85 14.68 -31.23 15.87
CA PHE A 85 16.09 -31.49 15.57
C PHE A 85 16.56 -30.73 14.34
N ARG A 86 17.69 -30.05 14.41
CA ARG A 86 18.32 -29.44 13.24
C ARG A 86 19.39 -30.36 12.65
N TRP A 87 19.08 -30.93 11.49
CA TRP A 87 19.93 -31.87 10.76
C TRP A 87 20.73 -31.16 9.66
N ASP A 88 21.42 -30.04 9.90
CA ASP A 88 22.09 -29.25 8.85
C ASP A 88 23.23 -30.02 8.13
N PHE A 89 22.87 -30.91 7.20
CA PHE A 89 23.77 -31.80 6.48
C PHE A 89 24.83 -31.01 5.69
N LYS A 90 24.54 -29.77 5.24
CA LYS A 90 25.51 -28.90 4.55
C LYS A 90 26.63 -28.45 5.47
N LYS A 91 26.27 -27.86 6.62
CA LYS A 91 27.24 -27.36 7.62
C LYS A 91 28.28 -28.44 7.93
N TYR A 92 27.81 -29.69 7.97
CA TYR A 92 28.62 -30.85 8.30
C TYR A 92 29.14 -31.67 7.10
N LYS A 93 28.79 -31.28 5.86
CA LYS A 93 29.16 -31.94 4.60
C LYS A 93 28.75 -33.43 4.54
N LEU A 94 27.53 -33.75 4.95
CA LEU A 94 26.94 -35.09 5.02
C LEU A 94 25.78 -35.25 4.01
N ARG A 95 25.32 -36.50 3.79
CA ARG A 95 24.08 -36.83 3.05
C ARG A 95 23.11 -37.58 3.95
N ILE A 96 21.83 -37.69 3.57
CA ILE A 96 20.90 -38.56 4.28
C ILE A 96 21.38 -40.03 4.19
N PRO A 97 21.55 -40.74 5.32
CA PRO A 97 21.97 -42.12 5.31
C PRO A 97 20.90 -43.05 4.72
N ALA A 98 21.32 -44.19 4.19
CA ALA A 98 20.39 -45.18 3.65
C ALA A 98 19.44 -45.71 4.75
N PRO A 99 18.15 -45.94 4.44
CA PRO A 99 17.19 -46.48 5.41
C PRO A 99 17.69 -47.78 6.05
N GLY A 100 17.70 -47.83 7.38
CA GLY A 100 18.09 -48.99 8.19
C GLY A 100 19.61 -49.18 8.35
N SER A 101 20.43 -48.32 7.74
CA SER A 101 21.89 -48.38 7.87
C SER A 101 22.36 -48.17 9.31
N ALA A 102 23.59 -48.62 9.61
CA ALA A 102 24.20 -48.39 10.92
C ALA A 102 24.31 -46.89 11.27
N GLU A 103 24.53 -46.06 10.25
CA GLU A 103 24.59 -44.60 10.41
C GLU A 103 23.22 -44.00 10.76
N GLU A 104 22.14 -44.39 10.05
CA GLU A 104 20.78 -43.95 10.40
C GLU A 104 20.39 -44.40 11.82
N LYS A 105 20.76 -45.63 12.19
CA LYS A 105 20.53 -46.14 13.56
C LYS A 105 21.27 -45.31 14.61
N LYS A 106 22.52 -44.90 14.35
CA LYS A 106 23.27 -44.00 15.24
C LYS A 106 22.55 -42.66 15.38
N TYR A 107 22.09 -42.09 14.28
CA TYR A 107 21.38 -40.81 14.27
C TYR A 107 20.08 -40.88 15.09
N PHE A 108 19.30 -41.94 14.90
CA PHE A 108 18.06 -42.19 15.62
C PHE A 108 18.29 -42.48 17.10
N ALA A 109 19.36 -43.22 17.46
CA ALA A 109 19.73 -43.44 18.85
C ALA A 109 20.08 -42.13 19.58
N THR A 110 20.83 -41.23 18.93
CA THR A 110 21.10 -39.90 19.50
C THR A 110 19.83 -39.06 19.65
N ALA A 111 18.92 -39.12 18.67
CA ALA A 111 17.63 -38.44 18.77
C ALA A 111 16.80 -38.96 19.94
N THR A 112 16.74 -40.29 20.14
CA THR A 112 16.09 -40.92 21.29
C THR A 112 16.71 -40.46 22.61
N ALA A 113 18.05 -40.47 22.72
CA ALA A 113 18.73 -40.02 23.95
C ALA A 113 18.42 -38.57 24.32
N ILE A 114 18.24 -37.68 23.33
CA ILE A 114 17.78 -36.31 23.57
C ILE A 114 16.31 -36.31 24.03
N LEU A 115 15.43 -37.10 23.40
CA LEU A 115 14.03 -37.21 23.81
C LEU A 115 13.88 -37.78 25.22
N ASP A 116 14.70 -38.74 25.63
CA ASP A 116 14.73 -39.26 27.00
C ASP A 116 14.97 -38.12 28.01
N ARG A 117 15.76 -37.11 27.62
CA ARG A 117 16.04 -35.94 28.47
C ARG A 117 14.92 -34.89 28.46
N VAL A 118 14.46 -34.47 27.29
CA VAL A 118 13.56 -33.30 27.15
C VAL A 118 12.11 -33.63 26.79
N GLY A 119 11.83 -34.85 26.35
CA GLY A 119 10.52 -35.32 25.88
C GLY A 119 9.33 -34.97 26.79
N PRO A 120 9.39 -35.19 28.12
CA PRO A 120 8.32 -34.83 29.05
C PRO A 120 7.96 -33.33 29.08
N TYR A 121 8.85 -32.49 28.55
CA TYR A 121 8.75 -31.04 28.63
C TYR A 121 8.36 -30.39 27.29
N ILE A 122 8.13 -31.18 26.24
CA ILE A 122 7.80 -30.69 24.89
C ILE A 122 6.29 -30.72 24.67
N ASP A 123 5.73 -29.60 24.19
CA ASP A 123 4.31 -29.51 23.80
C ASP A 123 4.11 -29.68 22.29
N VAL A 124 5.05 -29.16 21.48
CA VAL A 124 5.04 -29.24 20.02
C VAL A 124 6.37 -29.78 19.52
N PHE A 125 6.33 -30.79 18.67
CA PHE A 125 7.52 -31.40 18.09
C PHE A 125 7.58 -31.22 16.57
N LYS A 126 8.69 -30.69 16.06
CA LYS A 126 8.93 -30.50 14.63
C LYS A 126 9.82 -31.60 14.07
N LEU A 127 9.25 -32.43 13.20
CA LEU A 127 9.96 -33.46 12.44
C LEU A 127 10.83 -32.83 11.35
N GLY A 128 12.07 -33.29 11.25
CA GLY A 128 12.95 -33.06 10.09
C GLY A 128 13.53 -31.65 9.94
N ASN A 129 13.73 -30.88 11.01
CA ASN A 129 13.87 -29.42 10.86
C ASN A 129 15.13 -28.96 10.10
N GLU A 130 14.84 -28.20 9.03
CA GLU A 130 15.69 -27.43 8.10
C GLU A 130 16.50 -28.24 7.06
N PRO A 131 15.83 -28.84 6.06
CA PRO A 131 16.50 -29.12 4.80
C PRO A 131 16.90 -27.80 4.14
N ASN A 132 18.20 -27.52 4.11
CA ASN A 132 18.70 -26.48 3.23
C ASN A 132 18.52 -26.97 1.78
N LEU A 133 17.54 -26.38 1.08
CA LEU A 133 17.15 -26.80 -0.28
C LEU A 133 18.33 -26.81 -1.26
N GLU A 134 19.35 -25.97 -1.05
CA GLU A 134 20.55 -25.92 -1.89
C GLU A 134 21.50 -27.12 -1.69
N THR A 135 21.32 -27.86 -0.61
CA THR A 135 22.35 -28.78 -0.07
C THR A 135 21.85 -30.19 0.03
N MET A 136 20.53 -30.33 -0.02
CA MET A 136 19.81 -31.57 -0.06
C MET A 136 19.16 -31.77 -1.43
N GLU A 137 19.56 -31.01 -2.46
CA GLU A 137 19.00 -31.16 -3.81
C GLU A 137 18.96 -32.63 -4.26
N PRO A 138 20.02 -33.45 -4.12
CA PRO A 138 19.93 -34.87 -4.46
C PRO A 138 18.94 -35.65 -3.58
N ASP A 139 18.81 -35.29 -2.30
CA ASP A 139 17.93 -35.94 -1.32
C ASP A 139 16.46 -35.46 -1.41
N LEU A 140 16.20 -34.41 -2.19
CA LEU A 140 14.88 -33.90 -2.56
C LEU A 140 14.36 -34.50 -3.86
N GLN A 141 15.23 -35.13 -4.64
CA GLN A 141 14.86 -35.85 -5.85
C GLN A 141 14.49 -37.31 -5.53
N ARG A 142 13.82 -37.97 -6.49
CA ARG A 142 13.59 -39.41 -6.41
C ARG A 142 14.92 -40.13 -6.68
N ASN A 143 15.27 -41.07 -5.82
CA ASN A 143 16.39 -41.98 -6.07
C ASN A 143 15.99 -43.06 -7.10
N ALA A 144 16.92 -43.98 -7.40
CA ALA A 144 16.69 -45.07 -8.35
C ALA A 144 15.49 -45.99 -7.99
N ALA A 145 15.09 -46.02 -6.72
CA ALA A 145 13.91 -46.76 -6.25
C ALA A 145 12.61 -45.94 -6.30
N GLY A 146 12.63 -44.74 -6.87
CA GLY A 146 11.48 -43.83 -6.95
C GLY A 146 11.12 -43.14 -5.63
N VAL A 147 11.92 -43.34 -4.57
CA VAL A 147 11.71 -42.81 -3.22
C VAL A 147 12.44 -41.49 -3.06
N VAL A 148 11.85 -40.53 -2.36
CA VAL A 148 12.55 -39.29 -1.98
C VAL A 148 13.22 -39.47 -0.62
N PRO A 149 14.57 -39.46 -0.53
CA PRO A 149 15.30 -39.74 0.72
C PRO A 149 14.85 -38.90 1.90
N LEU A 150 14.63 -37.58 1.71
CA LEU A 150 14.19 -36.70 2.79
C LEU A 150 12.81 -37.06 3.34
N VAL A 151 11.85 -37.36 2.46
CA VAL A 151 10.49 -37.73 2.85
C VAL A 151 10.54 -39.05 3.63
N ARG A 152 11.33 -40.01 3.15
CA ARG A 152 11.48 -41.31 3.79
C ARG A 152 12.19 -41.22 5.14
N PHE A 153 13.25 -40.43 5.25
CA PHE A 153 13.95 -40.19 6.52
C PHE A 153 13.03 -39.52 7.54
N THR A 154 12.22 -38.54 7.11
CA THR A 154 11.26 -37.84 7.97
C THR A 154 10.14 -38.76 8.45
N GLU A 155 9.62 -39.60 7.57
CA GLU A 155 8.63 -40.64 7.91
C GLU A 155 9.23 -41.64 8.92
N ARG A 156 10.47 -42.11 8.68
CA ARG A 156 11.16 -43.04 9.59
C ARG A 156 11.47 -42.42 10.95
N LEU A 157 11.85 -41.14 11.01
CA LEU A 157 12.02 -40.43 12.27
C LEU A 157 10.73 -40.43 13.10
N LEU A 158 9.57 -40.29 12.46
CA LEU A 158 8.28 -40.43 13.15
C LEU A 158 8.07 -41.87 13.63
N THR A 159 8.19 -42.87 12.76
CA THR A 159 7.79 -44.26 13.06
C THR A 159 8.80 -45.06 13.89
N GLU A 160 10.09 -44.70 13.84
CA GLU A 160 11.20 -45.45 14.46
C GLU A 160 11.77 -44.75 15.70
N VAL A 161 11.54 -43.44 15.85
CA VAL A 161 12.01 -42.68 17.01
C VAL A 161 10.84 -42.16 17.83
N LEU A 162 9.98 -41.33 17.23
CA LEU A 162 8.96 -40.61 17.99
C LEU A 162 7.84 -41.53 18.50
N GLU A 163 7.23 -42.33 17.62
CA GLU A 163 6.14 -43.23 18.01
C GLU A 163 6.58 -44.32 19.01
N PRO A 164 7.73 -44.99 18.83
CA PRO A 164 8.22 -45.97 19.82
C PRO A 164 8.53 -45.33 21.17
N TYR A 165 9.15 -44.13 21.18
CA TYR A 165 9.45 -43.41 22.42
C TYR A 165 8.19 -43.15 23.25
N TYR A 166 7.13 -42.58 22.66
CA TYR A 166 5.89 -42.30 23.39
C TYR A 166 5.09 -43.57 23.72
N ARG A 167 5.23 -44.64 22.94
CA ARG A 167 4.65 -45.95 23.29
C ARG A 167 5.32 -46.56 24.52
N GLN A 168 6.63 -46.41 24.67
CA GLN A 168 7.39 -46.87 25.83
C GLN A 168 7.15 -46.00 27.08
N HIS A 169 6.69 -44.76 26.89
CA HIS A 169 6.43 -43.80 27.96
C HIS A 169 4.95 -43.36 27.99
N PRO A 170 3.99 -44.26 28.27
CA PRO A 170 2.55 -43.99 28.15
C PRO A 170 2.03 -42.94 29.15
N ALA A 171 2.78 -42.65 30.21
CA ALA A 171 2.46 -41.60 31.16
C ALA A 171 2.73 -40.19 30.63
N LEU A 172 3.51 -40.05 29.55
CA LEU A 172 3.83 -38.77 28.94
C LEU A 172 2.73 -38.36 27.96
N ARG A 173 2.39 -37.07 27.97
CA ARG A 173 1.53 -36.49 26.93
C ARG A 173 2.34 -36.41 25.63
N ARG A 174 1.87 -37.10 24.58
CA ARG A 174 2.46 -36.98 23.24
C ARG A 174 2.29 -35.54 22.72
N PRO A 175 3.36 -34.90 22.23
CA PRO A 175 3.30 -33.55 21.68
C PRO A 175 2.54 -33.54 20.36
N ASP A 176 2.05 -32.37 19.98
CA ASP A 176 1.55 -32.15 18.63
C ASP A 176 2.72 -32.17 17.65
N VAL A 177 2.61 -32.99 16.61
CA VAL A 177 3.71 -33.24 15.67
C VAL A 177 3.49 -32.49 14.37
N TYR A 178 4.46 -31.69 13.97
CA TYR A 178 4.47 -30.96 12.71
C TYR A 178 5.62 -31.44 11.85
N THR A 179 5.41 -31.54 10.55
CA THR A 179 6.49 -31.85 9.59
C THR A 179 6.82 -30.65 8.73
N GLY A 180 7.95 -30.68 8.04
CA GLY A 180 8.39 -29.62 7.14
C GLY A 180 9.54 -28.80 7.69
N SER A 181 9.45 -27.47 7.52
CA SER A 181 10.56 -26.52 7.39
C SER A 181 11.03 -26.39 5.94
N LEU A 182 10.11 -25.90 5.10
CA LEU A 182 10.35 -25.65 3.68
C LEU A 182 10.77 -24.19 3.48
N PRO A 183 12.09 -23.86 3.46
CA PRO A 183 12.51 -22.53 3.05
C PRO A 183 12.12 -22.31 1.58
N ARG A 184 12.06 -21.05 1.13
CA ARG A 184 11.81 -20.67 -0.28
C ARG A 184 10.57 -21.30 -0.96
N LEU A 185 9.59 -21.79 -0.20
CA LEU A 185 8.39 -22.47 -0.74
C LEU A 185 7.62 -21.63 -1.78
N PHE A 186 7.81 -20.31 -1.81
CA PHE A 186 7.16 -19.39 -2.74
C PHE A 186 7.85 -19.27 -4.10
N MET A 187 9.02 -19.90 -4.30
CA MET A 187 9.59 -20.02 -5.63
C MET A 187 8.91 -21.15 -6.37
N LYS A 188 8.31 -20.85 -7.53
CA LYS A 188 7.66 -21.87 -8.39
C LYS A 188 8.56 -23.08 -8.67
N ALA A 189 9.86 -22.85 -8.88
CA ALA A 189 10.82 -23.94 -9.09
C ALA A 189 10.96 -24.87 -7.86
N GLU A 190 10.87 -24.32 -6.65
CA GLU A 190 10.96 -25.07 -5.40
C GLU A 190 9.67 -25.86 -5.12
N GLN A 191 8.51 -25.29 -5.45
CA GLN A 191 7.20 -25.94 -5.28
C GLN A 191 7.10 -27.27 -6.02
N GLN A 192 7.79 -27.40 -7.16
CA GLN A 192 7.75 -28.58 -8.01
C GLN A 192 8.73 -29.67 -7.59
N LYS A 193 9.60 -29.43 -6.58
CA LYS A 193 10.57 -30.44 -6.15
C LYS A 193 9.86 -31.65 -5.51
N PRO A 194 10.21 -32.89 -5.89
CA PRO A 194 9.55 -34.08 -5.37
C PRO A 194 9.53 -34.17 -3.83
N GLY A 195 10.60 -33.75 -3.16
CA GLY A 195 10.66 -33.73 -1.69
C GLY A 195 9.75 -32.70 -1.04
N VAL A 196 9.56 -31.54 -1.66
CA VAL A 196 8.63 -30.50 -1.18
C VAL A 196 7.19 -31.01 -1.29
N ALA A 197 6.81 -31.49 -2.47
CA ALA A 197 5.49 -32.09 -2.69
C ALA A 197 5.24 -33.30 -1.78
N GLY A 198 6.27 -34.14 -1.60
CA GLY A 198 6.21 -35.33 -0.75
C GLY A 198 6.05 -35.02 0.74
N LEU A 199 6.70 -33.99 1.26
CA LEU A 199 6.52 -33.54 2.65
C LEU A 199 5.13 -32.94 2.89
N ILE A 200 4.62 -32.16 1.93
CA ILE A 200 3.23 -31.64 1.99
C ILE A 200 2.24 -32.80 2.02
N LYS A 201 2.40 -33.77 1.10
CA LYS A 201 1.54 -34.95 1.05
C LYS A 201 1.63 -35.78 2.34
N LEU A 202 2.84 -36.00 2.87
CA LEU A 202 3.03 -36.67 4.16
C LEU A 202 2.28 -35.94 5.28
N ALA A 203 2.34 -34.60 5.30
CA ALA A 203 1.62 -33.78 6.28
C ALA A 203 0.09 -33.89 6.12
N GLN A 204 -0.42 -33.95 4.90
CA GLN A 204 -1.85 -34.07 4.60
C GLN A 204 -2.38 -35.45 5.01
N ASP A 205 -1.72 -36.52 4.53
CA ASP A 205 -2.24 -37.89 4.59
C ASP A 205 -2.02 -38.55 5.95
N ASN A 206 -0.94 -38.21 6.66
CA ASN A 206 -0.60 -38.86 7.93
C ASN A 206 -1.38 -38.23 9.11
N LYS A 207 -2.24 -39.00 9.77
CA LYS A 207 -3.06 -38.55 10.91
C LYS A 207 -2.25 -38.24 12.17
N ALA A 208 -1.07 -38.84 12.33
CA ALA A 208 -0.18 -38.59 13.47
C ALA A 208 0.53 -37.22 13.36
N ILE A 209 0.52 -36.62 12.17
CA ILE A 209 1.02 -35.27 11.89
C ILE A 209 -0.15 -34.28 11.95
N LYS A 210 -0.04 -33.34 12.89
CA LYS A 210 -1.04 -32.32 13.19
C LYS A 210 -1.05 -31.21 12.14
N GLY A 211 0.10 -30.88 11.55
CA GLY A 211 0.19 -29.83 10.55
C GLY A 211 1.56 -29.69 9.89
N LEU A 212 1.73 -28.58 9.17
CA LEU A 212 2.94 -28.26 8.40
C LEU A 212 3.65 -27.03 8.97
N ALA A 213 4.97 -27.08 9.08
CA ALA A 213 5.82 -25.93 9.38
C ALA A 213 6.39 -25.33 8.09
N VAL A 214 6.23 -24.02 7.88
CA VAL A 214 6.64 -23.32 6.65
C VAL A 214 7.41 -22.04 6.98
N HIS A 215 8.54 -21.81 6.30
CA HIS A 215 9.25 -20.52 6.38
C HIS A 215 8.75 -19.59 5.27
N LEU A 216 8.22 -18.44 5.65
CA LEU A 216 7.79 -17.43 4.70
C LEU A 216 8.98 -16.53 4.33
N HIS A 217 9.46 -16.67 3.10
CA HIS A 217 10.44 -15.78 2.49
C HIS A 217 9.75 -15.00 1.38
N ILE A 218 9.33 -13.78 1.69
CA ILE A 218 8.69 -12.90 0.71
C ILE A 218 9.68 -11.88 0.17
N SER A 219 9.50 -11.51 -1.08
CA SER A 219 10.30 -10.50 -1.78
C SER A 219 9.66 -9.12 -1.73
N ASP A 220 8.34 -9.07 -1.57
CA ASP A 220 7.54 -7.84 -1.53
C ASP A 220 6.36 -8.02 -0.59
N SER A 221 5.95 -6.93 0.06
CA SER A 221 4.69 -6.82 0.78
C SER A 221 3.47 -7.25 -0.04
N LEU A 222 3.48 -7.05 -1.36
CA LEU A 222 2.43 -7.47 -2.29
C LEU A 222 2.31 -8.99 -2.42
N GLU A 223 3.42 -9.70 -2.22
CA GLU A 223 3.44 -11.17 -2.26
C GLU A 223 2.92 -11.79 -0.95
N MET A 224 2.71 -11.00 0.12
CA MET A 224 2.22 -11.54 1.41
C MET A 224 0.90 -12.26 1.23
N GLU A 225 -0.08 -11.60 0.62
CA GLU A 225 -1.40 -12.17 0.51
C GLU A 225 -1.40 -13.43 -0.36
N GLU A 226 -0.64 -13.42 -1.47
CA GLU A 226 -0.44 -14.58 -2.32
C GLU A 226 0.22 -15.74 -1.55
N ALA A 227 1.26 -15.44 -0.76
CA ALA A 227 1.96 -16.44 0.03
C ALA A 227 1.03 -17.13 1.04
N PHE A 228 0.23 -16.35 1.77
CA PHE A 228 -0.72 -16.92 2.74
C PHE A 228 -1.87 -17.68 2.07
N ARG A 229 -2.39 -17.19 0.93
CA ARG A 229 -3.38 -17.93 0.13
C ARG A 229 -2.81 -19.26 -0.34
N TYR A 230 -1.58 -19.27 -0.86
CA TYR A 230 -0.91 -20.48 -1.31
C TYR A 230 -0.75 -21.48 -0.17
N VAL A 231 -0.19 -21.06 0.97
CA VAL A 231 -0.04 -21.92 2.16
C VAL A 231 -1.37 -22.50 2.60
N ARG A 232 -2.43 -21.68 2.59
CA ARG A 232 -3.75 -22.18 2.96
C ARG A 232 -4.31 -23.18 1.95
N SER A 233 -4.08 -22.94 0.66
CA SER A 233 -4.51 -23.83 -0.44
C SER A 233 -3.89 -25.23 -0.36
N ILE A 234 -2.62 -25.34 0.09
CA ILE A 234 -1.95 -26.64 0.22
C ILE A 234 -2.25 -27.33 1.55
N MET A 235 -2.78 -26.65 2.55
CA MET A 235 -3.07 -27.24 3.87
C MET A 235 -4.50 -26.96 4.36
N PRO A 236 -5.57 -27.03 3.56
CA PRO A 236 -6.86 -26.40 3.87
C PRO A 236 -7.48 -26.80 5.22
N ALA A 237 -7.26 -28.04 5.67
CA ALA A 237 -7.89 -28.61 6.87
C ALA A 237 -6.98 -28.71 8.10
N LYS A 238 -5.66 -28.53 7.96
CA LYS A 238 -4.69 -28.73 9.04
C LYS A 238 -3.98 -27.42 9.41
N PRO A 239 -3.64 -27.20 10.69
CA PRO A 239 -2.81 -26.09 11.14
C PRO A 239 -1.52 -25.90 10.33
N VAL A 240 -1.14 -24.64 10.16
CA VAL A 240 0.20 -24.26 9.69
C VAL A 240 0.91 -23.50 10.79
N ILE A 241 2.19 -23.79 10.95
CA ILE A 241 3.11 -23.07 11.83
C ILE A 241 4.08 -22.30 10.95
N ILE A 242 4.30 -21.03 11.28
CA ILE A 242 5.30 -20.19 10.62
C ILE A 242 6.35 -19.86 11.68
N PRO A 243 7.42 -20.65 11.75
CA PRO A 243 8.32 -20.61 12.89
C PRO A 243 9.39 -19.51 12.72
N GLU A 244 9.55 -18.98 11.52
CA GLU A 244 10.40 -17.84 11.26
C GLU A 244 9.86 -17.06 10.06
N PHE A 245 9.99 -15.73 10.14
CA PHE A 245 9.64 -14.82 9.08
C PHE A 245 10.88 -14.03 8.67
N SER A 246 11.27 -14.06 7.38
CA SER A 246 12.37 -13.22 6.91
C SER A 246 12.01 -12.40 5.67
N LEU A 247 12.20 -11.09 5.80
CA LEU A 247 12.16 -10.11 4.72
C LEU A 247 13.47 -10.12 3.89
N PHE A 248 14.20 -11.23 3.93
CA PHE A 248 15.52 -11.41 3.32
C PHE A 248 15.56 -10.91 1.87
N ARG A 249 14.59 -11.33 1.05
CA ARG A 249 14.56 -11.00 -0.38
C ARG A 249 14.30 -9.53 -0.62
N LEU A 250 13.40 -8.93 0.17
CA LEU A 250 13.14 -7.50 0.13
C LEU A 250 14.43 -6.71 0.46
N TYR A 251 15.11 -7.02 1.57
CA TYR A 251 16.35 -6.30 1.93
C TYR A 251 17.47 -6.54 0.92
N ASN A 252 17.69 -7.77 0.47
CA ASN A 252 18.74 -8.06 -0.48
C ASN A 252 18.58 -7.32 -1.81
N LYS A 253 17.35 -7.00 -2.21
CA LYS A 253 17.09 -6.17 -3.39
C LYS A 253 17.55 -4.72 -3.19
N HIS A 254 17.52 -4.23 -1.95
CA HIS A 254 17.70 -2.82 -1.60
C HIS A 254 19.00 -2.50 -0.86
N VAL A 255 19.81 -3.50 -0.49
CA VAL A 255 21.08 -3.25 0.24
C VAL A 255 22.12 -2.46 -0.56
N ALA A 256 21.94 -2.36 -1.88
CA ALA A 256 22.77 -1.56 -2.77
C ALA A 256 22.20 -0.14 -3.03
N ASP A 257 21.04 0.20 -2.46
CA ASP A 257 20.47 1.56 -2.52
C ASP A 257 21.41 2.55 -1.83
N GLU A 258 21.29 3.83 -2.17
CA GLU A 258 22.11 4.88 -1.57
C GLU A 258 21.51 5.34 -0.25
N LEU A 259 22.40 5.64 0.70
CA LEU A 259 22.05 6.17 2.00
C LEU A 259 21.23 7.45 1.83
N GLY A 260 21.63 8.34 0.92
CA GLY A 260 20.98 9.62 0.63
C GLY A 260 19.66 9.55 -0.15
N ASP A 261 19.17 8.35 -0.50
CA ASP A 261 17.90 8.18 -1.22
C ASP A 261 16.66 8.58 -0.39
N SER A 262 16.83 8.87 0.90
CA SER A 262 15.77 9.39 1.78
C SER A 262 16.25 10.60 2.58
N GLN A 263 15.31 11.44 3.03
CA GLN A 263 15.62 12.60 3.88
C GLN A 263 16.35 12.19 5.16
N ALA A 264 15.86 11.15 5.87
CA ALA A 264 16.52 10.67 7.07
C ALA A 264 17.93 10.12 6.79
N GLY A 265 18.12 9.51 5.62
CA GLY A 265 19.42 9.04 5.17
C GLY A 265 20.40 10.17 4.86
N ARG A 266 19.94 11.26 4.23
CA ARG A 266 20.73 12.49 4.05
C ARG A 266 21.11 13.11 5.39
N SER A 267 20.13 13.31 6.29
CA SER A 267 20.39 13.83 7.64
C SER A 267 21.36 12.95 8.44
N PHE A 268 21.26 11.63 8.31
CA PHE A 268 22.22 10.70 8.90
C PHE A 268 23.61 10.86 8.30
N ALA A 269 23.70 10.93 6.96
CA ALA A 269 24.96 11.08 6.26
C ALA A 269 25.66 12.39 6.69
N ASP A 270 24.91 13.50 6.76
CA ASP A 270 25.42 14.79 7.23
C ASP A 270 25.88 14.72 8.68
N LYS A 271 25.08 14.11 9.57
CA LYS A 271 25.39 13.98 10.99
C LYS A 271 26.71 13.25 11.26
N TYR A 272 26.99 12.20 10.48
CA TYR A 272 28.16 11.34 10.68
C TYR A 272 29.30 11.60 9.68
N GLY A 273 29.21 12.65 8.86
CA GLY A 273 30.24 13.00 7.88
C GLY A 273 30.39 11.97 6.75
N TYR A 274 29.30 11.33 6.35
CA TYR A 274 29.26 10.35 5.28
C TYR A 274 28.77 10.92 3.96
N ALA A 275 29.27 10.34 2.87
CA ALA A 275 28.78 10.67 1.55
C ALA A 275 27.33 10.17 1.37
N HIS A 276 26.47 11.00 0.76
CA HIS A 276 25.08 10.63 0.46
C HIS A 276 25.00 9.40 -0.47
N HIS A 277 25.98 9.20 -1.34
CA HIS A 277 26.07 8.04 -2.23
C HIS A 277 26.61 6.76 -1.55
N MET A 278 26.88 6.78 -0.24
CA MET A 278 27.24 5.58 0.51
C MET A 278 26.14 4.53 0.33
N LYS A 279 26.51 3.28 0.02
CA LYS A 279 25.51 2.22 -0.15
C LYS A 279 25.00 1.72 1.20
N LEU A 280 23.74 1.28 1.26
CA LEU A 280 23.13 0.81 2.51
C LEU A 280 23.91 -0.32 3.19
N TYR A 281 24.51 -1.26 2.44
CA TYR A 281 25.38 -2.29 3.03
C TYR A 281 26.63 -1.76 3.73
N GLN A 282 27.18 -0.65 3.24
CA GLN A 282 28.32 0.04 3.85
C GLN A 282 27.87 0.73 5.13
N TRP A 283 26.73 1.43 5.06
CA TRP A 283 26.09 2.04 6.21
C TRP A 283 25.79 1.01 7.30
N TYR A 284 25.22 -0.15 6.95
CA TYR A 284 24.94 -1.23 7.91
C TYR A 284 26.18 -1.67 8.68
N SER A 285 27.30 -1.84 7.97
CA SER A 285 28.58 -2.22 8.58
C SER A 285 29.06 -1.15 9.57
N LYS A 286 28.92 0.13 9.21
CA LYS A 286 29.35 1.29 10.02
C LYS A 286 28.44 1.54 11.22
N ALA A 287 27.13 1.53 11.02
CA ALA A 287 26.15 1.70 12.07
C ALA A 287 26.25 0.61 13.15
N ASN A 288 26.70 -0.59 12.76
CA ASN A 288 27.02 -1.68 13.67
C ASN A 288 28.30 -1.41 14.49
N THR A 289 29.36 -0.87 13.88
CA THR A 289 30.62 -0.55 14.58
C THR A 289 30.54 0.72 15.43
N GLU A 290 29.70 1.69 15.05
CA GLU A 290 29.66 3.03 15.64
C GLU A 290 28.49 3.25 16.61
N ARG A 291 27.82 2.17 17.03
CA ARG A 291 26.77 2.21 18.08
C ARG A 291 25.66 3.24 17.83
N VAL A 292 25.21 3.38 16.58
CA VAL A 292 24.07 4.25 16.22
C VAL A 292 22.84 3.93 17.07
N SER A 293 22.09 4.93 17.53
CA SER A 293 20.97 4.71 18.46
C SER A 293 19.82 3.92 17.82
N ALA A 294 18.92 3.40 18.68
CA ALA A 294 17.70 2.72 18.25
C ALA A 294 16.78 3.64 17.44
N LYS A 295 16.62 4.90 17.87
CA LYS A 295 15.75 5.87 17.20
C LYS A 295 16.25 6.24 15.80
N GLU A 296 17.53 6.56 15.66
CA GLU A 296 18.11 6.90 14.36
C GLU A 296 18.04 5.73 13.38
N TRP A 297 18.14 4.51 13.91
CA TRP A 297 17.95 3.31 13.13
C TRP A 297 16.52 3.16 12.63
N GLU A 298 15.54 3.34 13.50
CA GLU A 298 14.12 3.33 13.16
C GLU A 298 13.79 4.39 12.11
N ASP A 299 14.23 5.63 12.33
CA ASP A 299 14.02 6.75 11.41
C ASP A 299 14.62 6.46 10.03
N MET A 300 15.82 5.85 9.96
CA MET A 300 16.45 5.46 8.69
C MET A 300 15.61 4.43 7.95
N PHE A 301 15.18 3.33 8.60
CA PHE A 301 14.38 2.30 7.94
C PHE A 301 12.98 2.79 7.57
N ALA A 302 12.30 3.48 8.49
CA ALA A 302 10.96 4.04 8.24
C ALA A 302 10.96 5.06 7.09
N SER A 303 12.10 5.71 6.82
CA SER A 303 12.25 6.60 5.68
C SER A 303 12.36 5.89 4.32
N ARG A 304 12.57 4.57 4.28
CA ARG A 304 12.67 3.82 3.02
C ARG A 304 11.29 3.50 2.49
N THR A 305 11.05 3.83 1.23
CA THR A 305 9.79 3.58 0.53
C THR A 305 9.46 2.10 0.40
N TRP A 306 10.48 1.25 0.29
CA TRP A 306 10.33 -0.19 0.21
C TRP A 306 10.20 -0.86 1.58
N PHE A 307 10.44 -0.17 2.71
CA PHE A 307 10.36 -0.77 4.04
C PHE A 307 8.92 -0.75 4.55
N PRO A 308 8.30 -1.92 4.82
CA PRO A 308 6.98 -1.98 5.43
C PRO A 308 7.09 -1.57 6.90
N GLN A 309 6.82 -0.30 7.20
CA GLN A 309 6.69 0.16 8.58
C GLN A 309 5.61 -0.67 9.28
N HIS A 310 5.79 -1.04 10.55
CA HIS A 310 4.86 -1.91 11.29
C HIS A 310 4.66 -3.33 10.72
N PHE A 311 5.68 -3.93 10.10
CA PHE A 311 5.57 -5.23 9.42
C PHE A 311 5.01 -6.36 10.29
N MET A 312 5.34 -6.39 11.59
CA MET A 312 4.86 -7.43 12.51
C MET A 312 3.35 -7.43 12.63
N ARG A 313 2.77 -6.23 12.73
CA ARG A 313 1.32 -6.04 12.76
C ARG A 313 0.68 -6.48 11.45
N THR A 314 1.31 -6.18 10.30
CA THR A 314 0.87 -6.69 9.00
C THR A 314 0.78 -8.22 9.03
N TYR A 315 1.84 -8.90 9.43
CA TYR A 315 1.87 -10.37 9.48
C TYR A 315 0.87 -10.95 10.47
N TYR A 316 0.75 -10.34 11.64
CA TYR A 316 -0.21 -10.76 12.65
C TYR A 316 -1.64 -10.83 12.06
N ARG A 317 -2.04 -9.84 11.24
CA ARG A 317 -3.34 -9.87 10.55
C ARG A 317 -3.48 -11.00 9.56
N TYR A 318 -2.44 -11.26 8.77
CA TYR A 318 -2.46 -12.40 7.85
C TYR A 318 -2.52 -13.73 8.62
N PHE A 319 -1.86 -13.85 9.76
CA PHE A 319 -1.95 -15.01 10.63
C PHE A 319 -3.38 -15.23 11.14
N GLN A 320 -4.05 -14.18 11.59
CA GLN A 320 -5.46 -14.23 11.99
C GLN A 320 -6.36 -14.60 10.80
N LYS A 321 -6.20 -13.92 9.66
CA LYS A 321 -7.00 -14.13 8.45
C LYS A 321 -6.89 -15.54 7.88
N TYR A 322 -5.71 -16.16 7.94
CA TYR A 322 -5.43 -17.46 7.31
C TYR A 322 -5.30 -18.63 8.29
N GLY A 323 -5.56 -18.41 9.59
CA GLY A 323 -5.62 -19.46 10.61
C GLY A 323 -4.27 -20.12 10.90
N VAL A 324 -3.27 -19.32 11.24
CA VAL A 324 -1.93 -19.77 11.66
C VAL A 324 -1.90 -19.94 13.18
N VAL A 325 -1.48 -21.11 13.66
CA VAL A 325 -1.68 -21.52 15.08
C VAL A 325 -0.50 -21.11 15.97
N LEU A 326 0.73 -21.24 15.48
CA LEU A 326 1.93 -20.85 16.21
C LEU A 326 2.82 -20.03 15.28
N ALA A 327 3.06 -18.78 15.64
CA ALA A 327 3.98 -17.87 14.97
C ALA A 327 5.07 -17.47 15.97
N THR A 328 6.31 -17.92 15.72
CA THR A 328 7.42 -17.61 16.61
C THR A 328 8.28 -16.52 16.01
N TYR A 329 8.55 -15.48 16.78
CA TYR A 329 9.34 -14.35 16.35
C TYR A 329 10.74 -14.46 16.94
N GLY A 330 11.77 -14.24 16.12
CA GLY A 330 13.15 -14.21 16.58
C GLY A 330 13.38 -12.96 17.41
N TYR A 331 13.23 -13.08 18.74
CA TYR A 331 13.62 -12.02 19.67
C TYR A 331 15.16 -11.89 19.72
N LEU A 332 15.88 -12.99 19.46
CA LEU A 332 17.33 -13.08 19.52
C LEU A 332 17.90 -13.81 18.29
N SER A 333 18.93 -13.23 17.67
CA SER A 333 19.84 -13.90 16.74
C SER A 333 21.24 -13.36 17.02
N GLN A 334 22.30 -14.18 17.04
CA GLN A 334 23.59 -13.74 17.62
C GLN A 334 24.69 -13.44 16.60
N SER A 335 24.40 -13.23 15.31
CA SER A 335 25.50 -12.94 14.38
C SER A 335 25.12 -12.18 13.11
N ALA A 336 25.68 -10.96 12.99
CA ALA A 336 25.94 -10.31 11.71
C ALA A 336 27.46 -10.27 11.50
N PRO A 337 27.97 -10.47 10.27
CA PRO A 337 29.41 -10.35 10.03
C PRO A 337 29.86 -8.90 10.27
N LYS A 338 31.10 -8.72 10.75
CA LYS A 338 31.69 -7.39 11.00
C LYS A 338 31.73 -6.50 9.76
N LYS A 339 31.70 -7.09 8.55
CA LYS A 339 31.61 -6.40 7.27
C LYS A 339 30.53 -7.08 6.43
N MET A 340 29.54 -6.30 5.98
CA MET A 340 28.60 -6.74 4.95
C MET A 340 29.03 -6.20 3.59
N GLY A 341 28.96 -7.06 2.57
CA GLY A 341 29.08 -6.68 1.16
C GLY A 341 27.84 -7.09 0.37
N PRO A 342 27.66 -6.62 -0.89
CA PRO A 342 26.50 -6.94 -1.72
C PRO A 342 26.29 -8.45 -1.95
N HIS A 343 27.37 -9.21 -1.91
CA HIS A 343 27.39 -10.68 -2.10
C HIS A 343 27.72 -11.42 -0.80
N SER A 344 27.55 -10.80 0.36
CA SER A 344 27.83 -11.45 1.64
C SER A 344 27.03 -12.76 1.74
N PRO A 345 27.64 -13.89 2.17
CA PRO A 345 26.95 -15.16 2.39
C PRO A 345 25.95 -15.09 3.55
N THR A 346 25.75 -13.91 4.14
CA THR A 346 24.70 -13.61 5.12
C THR A 346 23.33 -13.78 4.46
N TRP A 347 22.88 -15.02 4.48
CA TRP A 347 21.55 -15.52 4.13
C TRP A 347 20.39 -14.78 4.81
N PHE A 348 20.64 -13.99 5.86
CA PHE A 348 19.65 -13.32 6.68
C PHE A 348 20.16 -11.92 7.09
N ILE A 349 19.92 -10.90 6.26
CA ILE A 349 19.89 -9.52 6.75
C ILE A 349 18.57 -9.39 7.52
N ASN A 350 18.63 -9.82 8.78
CA ASN A 350 17.51 -9.64 9.70
C ASN A 350 17.35 -8.12 9.90
N PRO A 351 16.21 -7.51 9.56
CA PRO A 351 15.97 -6.10 9.92
C PRO A 351 16.13 -5.87 11.42
N ILE A 352 15.98 -6.94 12.20
CA ILE A 352 16.21 -6.99 13.62
C ILE A 352 17.71 -7.13 13.85
N PHE A 353 18.47 -6.02 13.82
CA PHE A 353 19.89 -6.00 14.18
C PHE A 353 20.04 -6.35 15.67
N PRO A 354 20.52 -7.55 16.02
CA PRO A 354 20.59 -7.98 17.39
C PRO A 354 21.75 -7.31 18.12
N MET A 355 22.84 -6.95 17.42
CA MET A 355 24.00 -6.26 18.00
C MET A 355 23.65 -4.95 18.70
N LYS A 356 22.62 -4.22 18.22
CA LYS A 356 22.09 -3.03 18.91
C LYS A 356 21.01 -3.38 19.94
N SER A 357 20.30 -4.47 19.69
CA SER A 357 19.23 -4.95 20.56
C SER A 357 19.76 -5.79 21.75
N LEU A 358 21.09 -5.87 21.91
CA LEU A 358 21.78 -6.71 22.88
C LEU A 358 22.92 -5.99 23.60
N GLN A 359 22.99 -4.66 23.58
CA GLN A 359 23.84 -4.01 24.57
C GLN A 359 23.21 -4.23 25.94
N PRO A 360 23.90 -4.92 26.87
CA PRO A 360 23.42 -5.02 28.23
C PRO A 360 23.35 -3.61 28.79
N GLN A 361 22.15 -3.25 29.25
CA GLN A 361 21.90 -2.11 30.09
C GLN A 361 22.62 -2.32 31.43
N PRO A 362 22.90 -1.26 32.19
CA PRO A 362 23.53 -1.37 33.50
C PRO A 362 22.80 -2.31 34.47
N ASP A 363 21.49 -2.54 34.27
CA ASP A 363 20.65 -3.44 35.06
C ASP A 363 20.64 -4.90 34.54
N GLY A 364 21.48 -5.23 33.54
CA GLY A 364 21.57 -6.54 32.92
C GLY A 364 20.45 -6.84 31.89
N SER A 365 19.56 -5.89 31.62
CA SER A 365 18.55 -6.03 30.56
C SER A 365 19.12 -5.69 29.18
N PHE A 366 18.42 -6.03 28.09
CA PHE A 366 18.85 -5.70 26.73
C PHE A 366 17.96 -4.62 26.12
N THR A 367 18.54 -3.75 25.29
CA THR A 367 17.77 -2.74 24.53
C THR A 367 16.82 -3.41 23.54
N PRO A 368 15.50 -3.21 23.61
CA PRO A 368 14.57 -3.81 22.65
C PRO A 368 14.80 -3.29 21.22
N ASN A 369 14.51 -4.12 20.21
CA ASN A 369 14.62 -3.66 18.83
C ASN A 369 13.46 -2.71 18.46
N PRO A 370 13.72 -1.44 18.12
CA PRO A 370 12.67 -0.43 17.95
C PRO A 370 11.76 -0.70 16.73
N LEU A 371 12.23 -1.40 15.70
CA LEU A 371 11.49 -1.61 14.46
C LEU A 371 10.25 -2.49 14.62
N TRP A 372 10.19 -3.25 15.71
CA TRP A 372 9.14 -4.24 15.89
C TRP A 372 8.74 -4.46 17.34
N PHE A 373 9.54 -4.04 18.33
CA PHE A 373 9.20 -4.25 19.73
C PHE A 373 7.89 -3.55 20.11
N ASN A 374 7.69 -2.32 19.65
CA ASN A 374 6.43 -1.60 19.89
C ASN A 374 5.26 -2.35 19.26
N ASP A 375 5.39 -2.82 18.02
CA ASP A 375 4.40 -3.67 17.38
C ASP A 375 4.13 -4.95 18.15
N PHE A 376 5.16 -5.59 18.66
CA PHE A 376 5.05 -6.83 19.40
C PHE A 376 4.35 -6.63 20.74
N VAL A 377 4.74 -5.60 21.50
CA VAL A 377 4.06 -5.19 22.74
C VAL A 377 2.60 -4.90 22.41
N ASP A 378 2.33 -4.10 21.39
CA ASP A 378 0.99 -3.74 20.96
C ASP A 378 0.16 -4.96 20.54
N ILE A 379 0.73 -5.88 19.77
CA ILE A 379 0.06 -7.12 19.34
C ILE A 379 -0.33 -7.96 20.56
N VAL A 380 0.57 -8.07 21.54
CA VAL A 380 0.29 -8.90 22.71
C VAL A 380 -0.68 -8.20 23.67
N GLU A 381 -0.60 -6.88 23.79
CA GLU A 381 -1.60 -6.10 24.52
C GLU A 381 -2.98 -6.12 23.82
N GLN A 382 -3.01 -6.15 22.49
CA GLN A 382 -4.24 -6.31 21.68
C GLN A 382 -4.81 -7.73 21.76
N GLY A 383 -3.98 -8.77 21.83
CA GLY A 383 -4.43 -10.14 22.10
C GLY A 383 -5.23 -10.26 23.40
N LYS A 384 -5.08 -9.29 24.32
CA LYS A 384 -5.84 -9.16 25.58
C LYS A 384 -7.00 -8.15 25.51
N LYS A 385 -7.09 -7.35 24.45
CA LYS A 385 -8.12 -6.32 24.27
C LYS A 385 -8.75 -6.50 22.88
N ASN A 386 -9.92 -7.12 22.84
CA ASN A 386 -10.91 -6.89 21.78
C ASN A 386 -11.25 -5.40 21.79
N LYS A 387 -10.40 -4.57 21.19
CA LYS A 387 -10.69 -3.15 21.03
C LYS A 387 -11.78 -3.11 19.97
N PRO A 388 -12.98 -2.59 20.27
CA PRO A 388 -13.92 -2.28 19.21
C PRO A 388 -13.19 -1.38 18.22
N LEU A 389 -13.25 -1.72 16.93
CA LEU A 389 -12.92 -0.76 15.87
C LEU A 389 -13.61 0.55 16.23
N ALA A 390 -12.88 1.68 16.15
CA ALA A 390 -13.42 2.99 16.52
C ALA A 390 -14.81 3.16 15.87
N ALA A 391 -15.78 3.73 16.61
CA ALA A 391 -17.18 3.81 16.19
C ALA A 391 -17.41 4.50 14.82
N LYS A 392 -16.38 5.13 14.24
CA LYS A 392 -16.39 5.74 12.91
C LYS A 392 -15.15 5.30 12.10
N PRO A 393 -15.29 5.04 10.79
CA PRO A 393 -14.17 4.68 9.92
C PRO A 393 -13.32 5.90 9.57
N ASN A 394 -12.04 5.70 9.28
CA ASN A 394 -11.25 6.69 8.56
C ASN A 394 -11.74 6.79 7.10
N ILE A 395 -11.53 7.95 6.48
CA ILE A 395 -11.93 8.21 5.09
C ILE A 395 -10.71 8.73 4.34
N ILE A 396 -10.37 8.11 3.21
CA ILE A 396 -9.30 8.56 2.32
C ILE A 396 -9.84 8.67 0.90
N ILE A 397 -9.64 9.82 0.27
CA ILE A 397 -9.89 10.01 -1.16
C ILE A 397 -8.55 10.17 -1.86
N LEU A 398 -8.16 9.17 -2.65
CA LEU A 398 -7.02 9.20 -3.56
C LEU A 398 -7.50 9.76 -4.90
N TYR A 399 -6.97 10.89 -5.32
CA TYR A 399 -7.60 11.69 -6.38
C TYR A 399 -6.59 12.10 -7.44
N ALA A 400 -6.52 11.35 -8.54
CA ALA A 400 -5.60 11.58 -9.65
C ALA A 400 -6.00 12.80 -10.49
N ASP A 401 -5.05 13.32 -11.24
CA ASP A 401 -5.17 14.51 -12.10
C ASP A 401 -5.12 14.08 -13.57
N ASP A 402 -6.17 14.32 -14.35
CA ASP A 402 -6.28 13.94 -15.78
C ASP A 402 -6.12 12.42 -16.07
N LEU A 403 -6.44 11.53 -15.13
CA LEU A 403 -6.35 10.09 -15.33
C LEU A 403 -7.61 9.57 -16.04
N GLY A 404 -7.43 9.09 -17.27
CA GLY A 404 -8.53 8.61 -18.08
C GLY A 404 -9.07 7.23 -17.67
N TYR A 405 -10.31 6.96 -18.07
CA TYR A 405 -10.99 5.68 -17.79
C TYR A 405 -10.15 4.47 -18.18
N GLY A 406 -9.47 4.51 -19.32
CA GLY A 406 -8.65 3.43 -19.85
C GLY A 406 -7.17 3.47 -19.45
N ASP A 407 -6.74 4.32 -18.51
CA ASP A 407 -5.32 4.46 -18.13
C ASP A 407 -4.85 3.43 -17.10
N VAL A 408 -5.75 2.70 -16.43
CA VAL A 408 -5.40 1.72 -15.39
C VAL A 408 -5.76 0.28 -15.82
N GLY A 409 -4.99 -0.70 -15.36
CA GLY A 409 -5.07 -2.10 -15.78
C GLY A 409 -6.46 -2.71 -15.57
N CYS A 410 -7.06 -2.47 -14.40
CA CYS A 410 -8.40 -2.91 -14.06
C CYS A 410 -9.50 -2.25 -14.90
N TYR A 411 -9.19 -1.30 -15.78
CA TYR A 411 -10.13 -0.74 -16.77
C TYR A 411 -9.73 -1.00 -18.23
N GLY A 412 -8.70 -1.83 -18.45
CA GLY A 412 -8.32 -2.32 -19.77
C GLY A 412 -6.96 -1.83 -20.27
N ALA A 413 -6.22 -1.05 -19.49
CA ALA A 413 -4.86 -0.65 -19.86
C ALA A 413 -3.94 -1.87 -19.96
N THR A 414 -3.19 -1.98 -21.06
CA THR A 414 -2.18 -3.04 -21.24
C THR A 414 -0.77 -2.49 -21.41
N ALA A 415 -0.64 -1.21 -21.76
CA ALA A 415 0.64 -0.56 -22.03
C ALA A 415 1.36 -0.03 -20.78
N VAL A 416 0.63 0.09 -19.67
CA VAL A 416 1.14 0.45 -18.33
C VAL A 416 0.55 -0.50 -17.29
N LYS A 417 1.32 -0.81 -16.25
CA LYS A 417 0.89 -1.69 -15.15
C LYS A 417 0.54 -0.84 -13.93
N THR A 418 -0.63 -1.10 -13.35
CA THR A 418 -1.12 -0.42 -12.14
C THR A 418 -1.51 -1.43 -11.06
N PRO A 419 -0.58 -2.28 -10.58
CA PRO A 419 -0.89 -3.39 -9.68
C PRO A 419 -1.54 -2.97 -8.36
N HIS A 420 -1.28 -1.76 -7.84
CA HIS A 420 -1.86 -1.31 -6.58
C HIS A 420 -3.32 -0.89 -6.75
N VAL A 421 -3.65 -0.12 -7.78
CA VAL A 421 -5.02 0.24 -8.15
C VAL A 421 -5.81 -1.01 -8.56
N ASP A 422 -5.17 -1.94 -9.28
CA ASP A 422 -5.79 -3.22 -9.66
C ASP A 422 -6.12 -4.06 -8.42
N ARG A 423 -5.27 -4.04 -7.39
CA ARG A 423 -5.53 -4.69 -6.10
C ARG A 423 -6.70 -4.02 -5.36
N LEU A 424 -6.85 -2.69 -5.42
CA LEU A 424 -8.03 -2.02 -4.87
C LEU A 424 -9.31 -2.50 -5.57
N ALA A 425 -9.31 -2.55 -6.91
CA ALA A 425 -10.46 -3.00 -7.68
C ALA A 425 -10.80 -4.47 -7.40
N ALA A 426 -9.80 -5.35 -7.31
CA ALA A 426 -9.99 -6.78 -7.06
C ALA A 426 -10.59 -7.09 -5.68
N ASN A 427 -10.41 -6.20 -4.71
CA ASN A 427 -10.85 -6.38 -3.32
C ASN A 427 -11.89 -5.34 -2.88
N GLY A 428 -12.42 -4.56 -3.82
CA GLY A 428 -13.37 -3.46 -3.59
C GLY A 428 -14.46 -3.44 -4.67
N VAL A 429 -15.12 -2.31 -4.84
CA VAL A 429 -16.12 -2.11 -5.90
C VAL A 429 -15.52 -1.26 -6.99
N ARG A 430 -15.41 -1.81 -8.20
CA ARG A 430 -15.02 -1.08 -9.42
C ARG A 430 -16.27 -0.53 -10.12
N PHE A 431 -16.36 0.79 -10.27
CA PHE A 431 -17.52 1.44 -10.90
C PHE A 431 -17.30 1.65 -12.40
N THR A 432 -18.19 1.09 -13.21
CA THR A 432 -18.10 1.26 -14.67
C THR A 432 -18.77 2.53 -15.17
N ASP A 433 -19.57 3.20 -14.33
CA ASP A 433 -20.43 4.34 -14.69
C ASP A 433 -20.36 5.49 -13.65
N ALA A 434 -19.14 5.86 -13.28
CA ALA A 434 -18.87 6.96 -12.34
C ALA A 434 -18.31 8.17 -13.08
N HIS A 435 -18.80 9.36 -12.71
CA HIS A 435 -18.46 10.62 -13.35
C HIS A 435 -18.04 11.71 -12.35
N CYS A 436 -17.05 12.51 -12.73
CA CYS A 436 -16.79 13.79 -12.10
C CYS A 436 -17.84 14.77 -12.61
N THR A 437 -17.91 15.97 -12.03
CA THR A 437 -18.94 16.92 -12.46
C THR A 437 -18.55 17.69 -13.70
N ALA A 438 -17.25 17.86 -13.95
CA ALA A 438 -16.76 18.70 -15.03
C ALA A 438 -15.52 18.12 -15.72
N ALA A 439 -15.35 18.40 -17.00
CA ALA A 439 -14.20 17.96 -17.78
C ALA A 439 -12.92 18.79 -17.51
N THR A 440 -12.82 19.45 -16.36
CA THR A 440 -11.67 20.23 -15.92
C THR A 440 -11.50 20.21 -14.39
N CYS A 441 -10.27 20.44 -13.93
CA CYS A 441 -9.83 20.27 -12.56
C CYS A 441 -10.56 21.13 -11.51
N THR A 442 -10.48 22.48 -11.60
CA THR A 442 -11.08 23.38 -10.59
C THR A 442 -12.58 23.13 -10.39
N PRO A 443 -13.42 23.08 -11.44
CA PRO A 443 -14.86 22.83 -11.29
C PRO A 443 -15.20 21.48 -10.65
N SER A 444 -14.50 20.40 -11.01
CA SER A 444 -14.71 19.07 -10.41
C SER A 444 -14.33 19.02 -8.94
N ARG A 445 -13.18 19.59 -8.58
CA ARG A 445 -12.69 19.66 -7.19
C ARG A 445 -13.64 20.48 -6.32
N LEU A 446 -14.11 21.61 -6.84
CA LEU A 446 -15.09 22.45 -6.14
C LEU A 446 -16.38 21.68 -5.88
N SER A 447 -16.89 20.98 -6.88
CA SER A 447 -18.17 20.27 -6.78
C SER A 447 -18.10 19.08 -5.84
N LEU A 448 -16.98 18.35 -5.84
CA LEU A 448 -16.71 17.27 -4.89
C LEU A 448 -16.70 17.78 -3.44
N LEU A 449 -16.02 18.90 -3.17
CA LEU A 449 -15.86 19.43 -1.82
C LEU A 449 -17.09 20.20 -1.31
N THR A 450 -17.95 20.72 -2.20
CA THR A 450 -19.11 21.54 -1.81
C THR A 450 -20.45 20.86 -2.01
N GLY A 451 -20.49 19.74 -2.74
CA GLY A 451 -21.74 19.06 -3.11
C GLY A 451 -22.64 19.91 -4.02
N ARG A 452 -22.06 20.85 -4.78
CA ARG A 452 -22.75 21.79 -5.67
C ARG A 452 -22.05 21.83 -7.03
N TYR A 453 -22.80 21.81 -8.12
CA TYR A 453 -22.21 21.96 -9.45
C TYR A 453 -21.51 23.32 -9.61
N ALA A 454 -20.38 23.32 -10.31
CA ALA A 454 -19.50 24.48 -10.39
C ALA A 454 -20.09 25.65 -11.19
N PHE A 455 -20.93 25.37 -12.20
CA PHE A 455 -21.67 26.40 -12.94
C PHE A 455 -22.52 27.30 -12.01
N ARG A 456 -22.95 26.80 -10.84
CA ARG A 456 -23.69 27.62 -9.85
C ARG A 456 -22.84 28.68 -9.17
N ASN A 457 -21.51 28.55 -9.24
CA ASN A 457 -20.53 29.46 -8.67
C ASN A 457 -19.70 30.19 -9.76
N ASN A 458 -20.02 30.01 -11.04
CA ASN A 458 -19.25 30.51 -12.19
C ASN A 458 -17.74 30.13 -12.13
N ALA A 459 -17.43 28.96 -11.59
CA ALA A 459 -16.04 28.52 -11.44
C ALA A 459 -15.42 28.14 -12.80
N ALA A 460 -14.16 28.51 -13.00
CA ALA A 460 -13.38 28.19 -14.19
C ALA A 460 -11.95 27.79 -13.78
N ILE A 461 -11.11 27.40 -14.75
CA ILE A 461 -9.69 27.07 -14.51
C ILE A 461 -8.99 28.30 -13.93
N LEU A 462 -8.37 28.16 -12.76
CA LEU A 462 -7.76 29.27 -12.03
C LEU A 462 -6.25 29.42 -12.28
N PRO A 463 -5.73 30.66 -12.31
CA PRO A 463 -4.30 30.93 -12.11
C PRO A 463 -3.87 30.65 -10.66
N GLY A 464 -2.56 30.57 -10.42
CA GLY A 464 -1.98 30.26 -9.11
C GLY A 464 -2.16 31.32 -8.02
N ASP A 465 -2.53 32.54 -8.41
CA ASP A 465 -2.80 33.69 -7.52
C ASP A 465 -4.29 34.04 -7.38
N ALA A 466 -5.17 33.18 -7.89
CA ALA A 466 -6.62 33.39 -7.82
C ALA A 466 -7.15 33.38 -6.38
N PRO A 467 -8.19 34.19 -6.08
CA PRO A 467 -8.85 34.17 -4.78
C PRO A 467 -9.51 32.81 -4.51
N LEU A 468 -9.61 32.44 -3.23
CA LEU A 468 -10.29 31.23 -2.80
C LEU A 468 -11.77 31.24 -3.26
N LEU A 469 -12.19 30.17 -3.96
CA LEU A 469 -13.57 30.05 -4.47
C LEU A 469 -14.60 29.74 -3.38
N MET A 470 -14.17 29.10 -2.30
CA MET A 470 -15.05 28.74 -1.19
C MET A 470 -15.01 29.83 -0.12
N GLN A 471 -16.19 30.29 0.29
CA GLN A 471 -16.28 31.23 1.39
C GLN A 471 -16.02 30.51 2.73
N PRO A 472 -15.14 31.05 3.60
CA PRO A 472 -14.98 30.56 4.96
C PRO A 472 -16.32 30.48 5.69
N GLY A 473 -16.54 29.41 6.45
CA GLY A 473 -17.81 29.13 7.12
C GLY A 473 -18.91 28.54 6.22
N GLY A 474 -18.68 28.44 4.90
CA GLY A 474 -19.56 27.71 4.00
C GLY A 474 -19.52 26.19 4.22
N LEU A 475 -20.57 25.49 3.77
CA LEU A 475 -20.62 24.03 3.84
C LEU A 475 -19.58 23.42 2.90
N THR A 476 -18.71 22.59 3.47
CA THR A 476 -17.75 21.77 2.74
C THR A 476 -17.70 20.36 3.31
N LEU A 477 -17.27 19.38 2.51
CA LEU A 477 -16.99 18.01 2.92
C LEU A 477 -16.02 17.93 4.12
N PRO A 478 -14.84 18.59 4.11
CA PRO A 478 -13.98 18.59 5.29
C PRO A 478 -14.65 19.28 6.50
N GLY A 479 -15.41 20.36 6.29
CA GLY A 479 -16.13 21.04 7.36
C GLY A 479 -17.17 20.15 8.05
N ILE A 480 -18.00 19.43 7.27
CA ILE A 480 -19.01 18.51 7.83
C ILE A 480 -18.36 17.32 8.55
N LEU A 481 -17.25 16.79 8.02
CA LEU A 481 -16.51 15.70 8.68
C LEU A 481 -15.81 16.18 9.96
N GLN A 482 -15.29 17.40 9.97
CA GLN A 482 -14.73 18.01 11.17
C GLN A 482 -15.78 18.17 12.27
N GLN A 483 -16.99 18.61 11.93
CA GLN A 483 -18.14 18.62 12.86
C GLN A 483 -18.47 17.21 13.38
N ALA A 484 -18.20 16.17 12.58
CA ALA A 484 -18.33 14.77 12.98
C ALA A 484 -17.21 14.25 13.90
N GLY A 485 -16.22 15.06 14.23
CA GLY A 485 -15.07 14.69 15.06
C GLY A 485 -13.89 14.09 14.28
N TYR A 486 -13.86 14.25 12.95
CA TYR A 486 -12.70 13.82 12.15
C TYR A 486 -11.58 14.84 12.23
N THR A 487 -10.34 14.36 12.31
CA THR A 487 -9.19 15.20 11.94
C THR A 487 -9.04 15.20 10.43
N THR A 488 -9.06 16.37 9.80
CA THR A 488 -9.12 16.51 8.33
C THR A 488 -7.80 17.03 7.75
N ALA A 489 -7.39 16.50 6.60
CA ALA A 489 -6.23 17.00 5.87
C ALA A 489 -6.42 17.02 4.35
N VAL A 490 -5.79 18.02 3.72
CA VAL A 490 -5.52 18.03 2.28
C VAL A 490 -4.01 18.04 2.03
N ILE A 491 -3.55 17.09 1.21
CA ILE A 491 -2.13 16.94 0.87
C ILE A 491 -2.02 16.76 -0.64
N GLY A 492 -1.39 17.70 -1.35
CA GLY A 492 -1.23 17.65 -2.82
C GLY A 492 -1.92 18.79 -3.57
N LYS A 493 -2.44 18.53 -4.77
CA LYS A 493 -2.98 19.58 -5.66
C LYS A 493 -4.24 20.24 -5.09
N TRP A 494 -4.18 21.56 -4.86
CA TRP A 494 -5.32 22.33 -4.36
C TRP A 494 -6.20 22.87 -5.48
N HIS A 495 -5.72 23.89 -6.19
CA HIS A 495 -6.35 24.48 -7.38
C HIS A 495 -7.77 25.03 -7.20
N LEU A 496 -8.06 25.58 -6.02
CA LEU A 496 -9.34 26.23 -5.68
C LEU A 496 -9.16 27.68 -5.21
N GLY A 497 -7.98 28.25 -5.49
CA GLY A 497 -7.58 29.60 -5.09
C GLY A 497 -7.15 29.71 -3.63
N LEU A 498 -6.52 30.82 -3.30
CA LEU A 498 -5.99 31.16 -1.98
C LEU A 498 -6.15 32.66 -1.72
N GLY A 499 -6.32 33.04 -0.47
CA GLY A 499 -6.48 34.43 -0.09
C GLY A 499 -7.75 35.06 -0.66
N ARG A 500 -7.75 36.40 -0.68
CA ARG A 500 -8.80 37.23 -1.29
C ARG A 500 -8.36 37.82 -2.65
N GLY A 501 -7.34 37.23 -3.27
CA GLY A 501 -6.59 37.80 -4.41
C GLY A 501 -5.36 38.58 -3.95
N ALA A 502 -4.44 38.87 -4.87
CA ALA A 502 -3.15 39.53 -4.61
C ALA A 502 -2.38 38.89 -3.43
N ILE A 503 -2.05 37.60 -3.59
CA ILE A 503 -1.46 36.78 -2.52
C ILE A 503 -0.09 37.32 -2.09
N ASP A 504 0.07 37.59 -0.80
CA ASP A 504 1.39 37.76 -0.19
C ASP A 504 2.00 36.39 0.11
N TRP A 505 2.92 35.96 -0.77
CA TRP A 505 3.64 34.69 -0.66
C TRP A 505 4.70 34.68 0.45
N ASN A 506 4.98 35.84 1.06
CA ASN A 506 6.06 36.00 2.04
C ASN A 506 5.59 35.98 3.50
N GLY A 507 4.27 36.00 3.71
CA GLY A 507 3.64 35.98 5.02
C GLY A 507 2.76 34.74 5.23
N HIS A 508 1.67 34.94 5.97
CA HIS A 508 0.62 33.94 6.11
C HIS A 508 -0.46 34.14 5.03
N ILE A 509 -0.62 33.14 4.17
CA ILE A 509 -1.60 33.09 3.09
C ILE A 509 -2.93 32.60 3.66
N GLY A 510 -3.92 33.49 3.73
CA GLY A 510 -5.26 33.16 4.18
C GLY A 510 -6.33 34.10 3.61
N PRO A 511 -7.58 33.65 3.43
CA PRO A 511 -8.09 32.30 3.73
C PRO A 511 -7.60 31.23 2.74
N GLY A 512 -7.50 29.99 3.19
CA GLY A 512 -7.11 28.82 2.40
C GLY A 512 -7.83 27.56 2.88
N PRO A 513 -7.25 26.36 2.68
CA PRO A 513 -7.88 25.10 3.08
C PRO A 513 -8.23 25.02 4.57
N ASN A 514 -7.43 25.66 5.42
CA ASN A 514 -7.61 25.59 6.86
C ASN A 514 -8.90 26.29 7.33
N GLU A 515 -9.27 27.40 6.69
CA GLU A 515 -10.48 28.19 6.98
C GLU A 515 -11.77 27.58 6.42
N ILE A 516 -11.67 26.49 5.65
CA ILE A 516 -12.82 25.78 5.06
C ILE A 516 -12.94 24.33 5.53
N GLY A 517 -12.32 24.00 6.66
CA GLY A 517 -12.55 22.75 7.39
C GLY A 517 -11.40 21.74 7.38
N PHE A 518 -10.23 22.05 6.81
CA PHE A 518 -9.04 21.20 6.94
C PHE A 518 -8.21 21.54 8.18
N ASN A 519 -7.99 20.59 9.09
CA ASN A 519 -7.09 20.81 10.23
C ASN A 519 -5.62 20.93 9.81
N TYR A 520 -5.23 20.28 8.71
CA TYR A 520 -3.88 20.30 8.18
C TYR A 520 -3.90 20.48 6.65
N SER A 521 -3.04 21.34 6.12
CA SER A 521 -2.85 21.51 4.68
C SER A 521 -1.37 21.46 4.30
N PHE A 522 -1.05 20.69 3.26
CA PHE A 522 0.25 20.71 2.59
C PHE A 522 0.02 20.63 1.08
N ILE A 523 -0.01 21.77 0.41
CA ILE A 523 -0.60 21.87 -0.92
C ILE A 523 0.38 22.37 -1.98
N ILE A 524 0.12 21.95 -3.22
CA ILE A 524 0.50 22.68 -4.43
C ILE A 524 -0.62 23.71 -4.68
N PRO A 525 -0.33 25.03 -4.73
CA PRO A 525 -1.36 26.07 -4.79
C PRO A 525 -2.37 25.92 -5.94
N ALA A 526 -1.86 25.67 -7.15
CA ALA A 526 -2.67 25.41 -8.34
C ALA A 526 -2.25 24.12 -9.03
N THR A 527 -1.42 24.22 -10.08
CA THR A 527 -0.92 23.06 -10.84
C THR A 527 0.60 23.12 -10.91
N THR A 528 1.23 22.00 -11.23
CA THR A 528 2.69 21.91 -11.33
C THR A 528 3.25 22.75 -12.48
N ASP A 529 2.49 22.99 -13.55
CA ASP A 529 2.82 23.88 -14.67
C ASP A 529 2.66 25.38 -14.37
N ARG A 530 2.22 25.78 -13.16
CA ARG A 530 1.94 27.17 -12.78
C ARG A 530 2.87 27.68 -11.70
N VAL A 531 3.20 28.98 -11.75
CA VAL A 531 3.91 29.66 -10.66
C VAL A 531 2.96 30.03 -9.50
N PRO A 532 3.45 30.13 -8.25
CA PRO A 532 4.81 29.80 -7.83
C PRO A 532 5.04 28.30 -7.67
N THR A 533 6.27 27.87 -7.96
CA THR A 533 6.70 26.46 -7.84
C THR A 533 7.13 26.12 -6.41
N VAL A 534 6.26 26.37 -5.44
CA VAL A 534 6.51 26.15 -4.00
C VAL A 534 5.34 25.40 -3.38
N PHE A 535 5.60 24.68 -2.28
CA PHE A 535 4.54 24.15 -1.44
C PHE A 535 4.01 25.22 -0.48
N VAL A 536 2.76 25.06 -0.03
CA VAL A 536 2.18 25.84 1.07
C VAL A 536 1.73 24.88 2.18
N GLU A 537 2.29 25.01 3.37
CA GLU A 537 1.97 24.24 4.56
C GLU A 537 1.27 25.12 5.60
N ASN A 538 -0.01 24.85 5.87
CA ASN A 538 -0.85 25.64 6.79
C ASN A 538 -0.73 27.16 6.58
N GLY A 539 -0.90 27.58 5.33
CA GLY A 539 -0.85 29.00 4.94
C GLY A 539 0.57 29.60 4.88
N LYS A 540 1.65 28.81 4.98
CA LYS A 540 3.02 29.35 4.89
C LYS A 540 3.85 28.59 3.86
N VAL A 541 4.75 29.30 3.17
CA VAL A 541 5.77 28.68 2.32
C VAL A 541 6.89 28.15 3.21
N PRO A 542 7.11 26.82 3.29
CA PRO A 542 8.18 26.26 4.11
C PRO A 542 9.54 26.59 3.50
N GLN A 543 10.55 26.81 4.36
CA GLN A 543 11.93 27.10 3.95
C GLN A 543 12.10 28.39 3.10
N LEU A 544 11.15 29.31 3.18
CA LEU A 544 11.31 30.64 2.59
C LEU A 544 12.40 31.41 3.35
N ASP A 545 13.41 31.90 2.62
CA ASP A 545 14.39 32.85 3.14
C ASP A 545 13.78 34.26 3.10
N PRO A 546 13.65 34.96 4.24
CA PRO A 546 13.17 36.34 4.26
C PRO A 546 13.99 37.31 3.40
N ASN A 547 15.24 36.99 3.07
CA ASN A 547 16.12 37.81 2.23
C ASN A 547 15.97 37.51 0.73
N ASP A 548 15.19 36.49 0.34
CA ASP A 548 14.90 36.12 -1.05
C ASP A 548 13.38 36.01 -1.25
N PRO A 549 12.63 37.13 -1.15
CA PRO A 549 11.16 37.11 -1.14
C PRO A 549 10.58 36.70 -2.48
N ILE A 550 9.46 35.97 -2.44
CA ILE A 550 8.70 35.54 -3.60
C ILE A 550 7.86 36.70 -4.14
N ALA A 551 7.97 36.95 -5.44
CA ALA A 551 7.03 37.77 -6.21
C ALA A 551 6.48 36.96 -7.39
N VAL A 552 5.18 37.09 -7.67
CA VAL A 552 4.47 36.36 -8.72
C VAL A 552 3.62 37.33 -9.53
N SER A 553 3.56 37.12 -10.85
CA SER A 553 2.71 37.87 -11.77
C SER A 553 2.32 37.01 -12.96
N TYR A 554 1.02 36.99 -13.29
CA TYR A 554 0.50 36.29 -14.47
C TYR A 554 0.34 37.19 -15.71
N THR A 555 0.64 38.49 -15.59
CA THR A 555 0.41 39.47 -16.66
C THR A 555 1.70 40.03 -17.24
N GLN A 556 2.74 40.19 -16.42
CA GLN A 556 4.03 40.75 -16.81
C GLN A 556 5.19 40.07 -16.07
N GLN A 557 6.38 40.08 -16.67
CA GLN A 557 7.58 39.52 -16.04
C GLN A 557 7.95 40.26 -14.74
N VAL A 558 8.33 39.48 -13.73
CA VAL A 558 8.83 39.96 -12.45
C VAL A 558 10.21 39.36 -12.19
N GLY A 559 11.17 40.20 -11.81
CA GLY A 559 12.58 39.81 -11.68
C GLY A 559 13.26 39.46 -13.01
N GLU A 560 14.45 38.87 -12.91
CA GLU A 560 15.34 38.59 -14.05
C GLU A 560 15.45 37.08 -14.36
N GLU A 561 14.53 36.27 -13.85
CA GLU A 561 14.55 34.82 -14.10
C GLU A 561 14.36 34.53 -15.60
N PRO A 562 15.08 33.55 -16.18
CA PRO A 562 14.97 33.21 -17.60
C PRO A 562 13.57 32.68 -17.92
N THR A 563 13.13 32.89 -19.16
CA THR A 563 11.84 32.40 -19.66
C THR A 563 12.02 31.42 -20.80
N GLY A 564 11.07 30.52 -21.02
CA GLY A 564 11.11 29.54 -22.10
C GLY A 564 11.22 30.18 -23.49
N LEU A 565 10.63 31.37 -23.69
CA LEU A 565 10.74 32.12 -24.94
C LEU A 565 12.11 32.77 -25.12
N SER A 566 12.70 33.32 -24.06
CA SER A 566 13.97 34.06 -24.15
C SER A 566 15.21 33.18 -24.05
N HIS A 567 15.12 32.03 -23.39
CA HIS A 567 16.24 31.11 -23.12
C HIS A 567 15.84 29.65 -23.41
N PRO A 568 15.44 29.32 -24.66
CA PRO A 568 14.99 27.97 -25.02
C PRO A 568 16.07 26.90 -24.80
N GLU A 569 17.35 27.27 -24.80
CA GLU A 569 18.50 26.39 -24.53
C GLU A 569 18.55 25.86 -23.09
N LEU A 570 17.84 26.50 -22.15
CA LEU A 570 17.75 26.06 -20.75
C LEU A 570 16.63 25.04 -20.51
N LEU A 571 15.79 24.76 -21.52
CA LEU A 571 14.65 23.88 -21.40
C LEU A 571 15.05 22.40 -21.51
N LYS A 572 14.69 21.60 -20.50
CA LYS A 572 14.69 20.12 -20.54
C LYS A 572 13.64 19.60 -21.51
N GLN A 573 12.54 20.31 -21.64
CA GLN A 573 11.43 20.00 -22.54
C GLN A 573 10.87 21.30 -23.11
N LYS A 574 10.62 21.33 -24.41
CA LYS A 574 9.96 22.46 -25.05
C LYS A 574 8.49 22.51 -24.63
N ALA A 575 7.93 23.71 -24.67
CA ALA A 575 6.57 23.97 -24.27
C ALA A 575 5.91 24.93 -25.25
N ASP A 576 4.58 24.95 -25.27
CA ASP A 576 3.83 25.95 -26.03
C ASP A 576 4.05 27.36 -25.47
N THR A 577 3.58 28.38 -26.18
CA THR A 577 3.77 29.79 -25.77
C THR A 577 3.15 30.09 -24.40
N GLN A 578 2.04 29.44 -24.04
CA GLN A 578 1.38 29.64 -22.74
C GLN A 578 2.26 29.12 -21.59
N HIS A 579 2.98 28.03 -21.81
CA HIS A 579 3.85 27.38 -20.84
C HIS A 579 5.31 27.87 -20.91
N SER A 580 5.59 28.98 -21.60
CA SER A 580 6.95 29.46 -21.89
C SER A 580 7.37 30.69 -21.08
N ASN A 581 6.77 30.93 -19.90
CA ASN A 581 7.22 31.99 -18.97
C ASN A 581 8.39 31.48 -18.11
N THR A 582 8.46 31.82 -16.82
CA THR A 582 9.64 31.56 -15.96
C THR A 582 10.07 30.09 -15.99
N ILE A 583 11.36 29.84 -16.20
CA ILE A 583 11.99 28.52 -16.17
C ILE A 583 12.38 28.18 -14.73
N ILE A 584 11.86 27.07 -14.22
CA ILE A 584 12.26 26.48 -12.94
C ILE A 584 12.64 25.02 -13.17
N ASN A 585 13.82 24.62 -12.70
CA ASN A 585 14.39 23.27 -12.88
C ASN A 585 14.50 22.84 -14.36
N GLY A 586 14.72 23.80 -15.26
CA GLY A 586 14.75 23.57 -16.71
C GLY A 586 13.37 23.32 -17.32
N ILE A 587 12.29 23.63 -16.62
CA ILE A 587 10.91 23.53 -17.14
C ILE A 587 10.25 24.90 -17.02
N SER A 588 9.85 25.47 -18.15
CA SER A 588 9.08 26.72 -18.19
C SER A 588 7.65 26.51 -17.70
N ARG A 589 7.07 27.56 -17.12
CA ARG A 589 5.75 27.55 -16.48
C ARG A 589 4.81 28.58 -17.11
N ILE A 590 3.54 28.49 -16.74
CA ILE A 590 2.56 29.55 -16.91
C ILE A 590 2.75 30.56 -15.78
N GLY A 591 2.96 31.83 -16.14
CA GLY A 591 3.18 32.95 -15.23
C GLY A 591 4.65 33.17 -14.86
N TYR A 592 4.91 34.35 -14.29
CA TYR A 592 6.25 34.82 -13.94
C TYR A 592 6.46 34.82 -12.43
N MET A 593 7.63 34.37 -11.98
CA MET A 593 8.02 34.49 -10.57
C MET A 593 9.50 34.82 -10.42
N THR A 594 9.86 35.39 -9.27
CA THR A 594 11.24 35.55 -8.80
C THR A 594 11.32 35.29 -7.29
N GLY A 595 12.53 35.04 -6.80
CA GLY A 595 12.83 34.73 -5.39
C GLY A 595 12.35 33.36 -4.90
N GLY A 596 12.41 33.15 -3.58
CA GLY A 596 12.05 31.91 -2.89
C GLY A 596 12.87 30.69 -3.28
N LYS A 597 14.13 30.86 -3.71
CA LYS A 597 14.94 29.79 -4.31
C LYS A 597 15.09 28.56 -3.41
N ALA A 598 15.29 28.76 -2.11
CA ALA A 598 15.38 27.67 -1.13
C ALA A 598 14.05 26.92 -0.91
N ALA A 599 12.91 27.55 -1.23
CA ALA A 599 11.57 26.98 -1.08
C ALA A 599 11.02 26.34 -2.37
N ARG A 600 11.69 26.55 -3.53
CA ARG A 600 11.27 25.97 -4.81
C ARG A 600 11.33 24.44 -4.72
N TRP A 601 10.27 23.77 -5.18
CA TRP A 601 10.27 22.31 -5.25
C TRP A 601 11.23 21.81 -6.34
N VAL A 602 11.53 20.51 -6.29
CA VAL A 602 12.12 19.76 -7.41
C VAL A 602 11.00 18.90 -7.99
N ASP A 603 10.67 19.09 -9.26
CA ASP A 603 9.50 18.48 -9.90
C ASP A 603 9.49 16.96 -9.79
N GLU A 604 10.65 16.35 -10.04
CA GLU A 604 10.86 14.90 -9.97
C GLU A 604 10.70 14.34 -8.54
N GLU A 605 10.69 15.17 -7.49
CA GLU A 605 10.60 14.77 -6.08
C GLU A 605 9.23 15.05 -5.45
N ILE A 606 8.34 15.77 -6.14
CA ILE A 606 7.00 16.14 -5.64
C ILE A 606 6.23 14.91 -5.12
N PRO A 607 6.13 13.79 -5.87
CA PRO A 607 5.40 12.60 -5.44
C PRO A 607 5.91 12.03 -4.11
N LEU A 608 7.24 12.00 -3.92
CA LEU A 608 7.86 11.48 -2.70
C LEU A 608 7.57 12.40 -1.49
N VAL A 609 7.67 13.72 -1.68
CA VAL A 609 7.38 14.70 -0.62
C VAL A 609 5.92 14.60 -0.18
N LEU A 610 4.98 14.57 -1.13
CA LEU A 610 3.56 14.44 -0.82
C LEU A 610 3.24 13.11 -0.12
N ASN A 611 3.85 12.01 -0.56
CA ASN A 611 3.62 10.70 0.04
C ASN A 611 4.14 10.64 1.47
N ALA A 612 5.31 11.22 1.73
CA ALA A 612 5.85 11.35 3.08
C ALA A 612 4.91 12.12 4.02
N LYS A 613 4.35 13.25 3.56
CA LYS A 613 3.38 14.05 4.34
C LYS A 613 2.09 13.27 4.61
N ALA A 614 1.56 12.56 3.61
CA ALA A 614 0.37 11.72 3.77
C ALA A 614 0.59 10.60 4.80
N LYS A 615 1.73 9.90 4.72
CA LYS A 615 2.11 8.86 5.69
C LYS A 615 2.24 9.44 7.10
N GLN A 616 2.90 10.58 7.27
CA GLN A 616 3.03 11.27 8.55
C GLN A 616 1.67 11.62 9.16
N PHE A 617 0.74 12.15 8.35
CA PHE A 617 -0.62 12.46 8.79
C PHE A 617 -1.37 11.21 9.26
N ILE A 618 -1.33 10.12 8.48
CA ILE A 618 -2.00 8.86 8.83
C ILE A 618 -1.41 8.28 10.13
N ILE A 619 -0.08 8.24 10.27
CA ILE A 619 0.61 7.71 11.45
C ILE A 619 0.22 8.51 12.71
N LYS A 620 0.21 9.84 12.61
CA LYS A 620 -0.15 10.74 13.72
C LYS A 620 -1.60 10.54 14.18
N ASN A 621 -2.50 10.26 13.25
CA ASN A 621 -3.94 10.17 13.52
C ASN A 621 -4.48 8.74 13.63
N ARG A 622 -3.63 7.69 13.60
CA ARG A 622 -4.04 6.27 13.58
C ARG A 622 -5.03 5.83 14.68
N ASN A 623 -5.09 6.56 15.79
CA ASN A 623 -5.92 6.24 16.96
C ASN A 623 -7.25 7.02 17.01
N GLN A 624 -7.55 7.86 16.02
CA GLN A 624 -8.77 8.67 15.94
C GLN A 624 -9.28 8.73 14.49
N PRO A 625 -10.58 8.94 14.25
CA PRO A 625 -11.09 9.04 12.88
C PRO A 625 -10.45 10.22 12.14
N PHE A 626 -9.95 9.97 10.94
CA PHE A 626 -9.38 11.01 10.09
C PHE A 626 -9.95 10.98 8.68
N PHE A 627 -9.96 12.16 8.05
CA PHE A 627 -10.28 12.35 6.65
C PHE A 627 -9.04 12.88 5.93
N LEU A 628 -8.56 12.12 4.95
CA LEU A 628 -7.46 12.54 4.08
C LEU A 628 -7.98 12.71 2.65
N TYR A 629 -8.04 13.96 2.20
CA TYR A 629 -8.16 14.27 0.78
C TYR A 629 -6.75 14.34 0.19
N TYR A 630 -6.40 13.35 -0.64
CA TYR A 630 -5.06 13.22 -1.23
C TYR A 630 -5.11 13.38 -2.76
N PRO A 631 -5.23 14.62 -3.25
CA PRO A 631 -5.14 14.92 -4.67
C PRO A 631 -3.71 14.83 -5.19
N TYR A 632 -3.43 13.85 -6.04
CA TYR A 632 -2.16 13.72 -6.73
C TYR A 632 -2.00 14.84 -7.77
N PRO A 633 -0.76 15.27 -8.08
CA PRO A 633 -0.46 16.02 -9.30
C PRO A 633 -0.32 15.09 -10.51
N ASN A 634 -0.04 13.80 -10.28
CA ASN A 634 0.00 12.79 -11.32
C ASN A 634 -1.41 12.56 -11.89
N ILE A 635 -1.63 12.61 -13.19
CA ILE A 635 -0.65 12.53 -14.31
C ILE A 635 -0.57 13.82 -15.15
N HIS A 636 -0.89 14.96 -14.54
CA HIS A 636 -0.89 16.28 -15.16
C HIS A 636 0.52 16.71 -15.60
N VAL A 637 0.57 17.64 -16.55
CA VAL A 637 1.81 18.27 -17.01
C VAL A 637 2.39 19.28 -15.99
N PRO A 638 3.69 19.60 -16.06
CA PRO A 638 4.73 18.89 -16.78
C PRO A 638 4.96 17.50 -16.17
N ARG A 639 5.02 16.47 -17.01
CA ARG A 639 5.17 15.08 -16.56
C ARG A 639 6.65 14.82 -16.29
N ALA A 640 7.08 15.11 -15.06
CA ALA A 640 8.45 14.94 -14.60
C ALA A 640 8.54 13.76 -13.61
N PRO A 641 8.56 12.51 -14.08
CA PRO A 641 8.60 11.34 -13.19
C PRO A 641 9.88 11.34 -12.34
N ASN A 642 9.79 10.84 -11.11
CA ASN A 642 10.99 10.58 -10.32
C ASN A 642 11.96 9.67 -11.09
N ARG A 643 13.26 9.80 -10.82
CA ARG A 643 14.31 8.93 -11.40
C ARG A 643 14.04 7.43 -11.25
N GLN A 644 13.25 7.01 -10.25
CA GLN A 644 12.84 5.61 -10.06
C GLN A 644 11.86 5.11 -11.14
N PHE A 645 11.11 6.02 -11.78
CA PHE A 645 10.07 5.70 -12.77
C PHE A 645 10.41 6.18 -14.18
N ALA A 646 11.33 7.14 -14.32
CA ALA A 646 11.76 7.63 -15.63
C ALA A 646 12.24 6.50 -16.55
N GLY A 647 11.59 6.34 -17.70
CA GLY A 647 11.85 5.29 -18.68
C GLY A 647 11.33 3.90 -18.30
N SER A 648 10.49 3.79 -17.26
CA SER A 648 9.95 2.50 -16.80
C SER A 648 8.86 1.93 -17.71
N THR A 649 8.25 2.78 -18.54
CA THR A 649 7.16 2.40 -19.46
C THR A 649 7.48 2.71 -20.92
N ARG A 650 6.75 2.07 -21.84
CA ARG A 650 6.86 2.35 -23.27
C ARG A 650 6.14 3.63 -23.70
N LEU A 651 5.24 4.14 -22.86
CA LEU A 651 4.44 5.34 -23.11
C LEU A 651 5.19 6.64 -22.80
N GLY A 652 6.48 6.56 -22.45
CA GLY A 652 7.29 7.71 -22.06
C GLY A 652 6.83 8.33 -20.75
N ALA A 653 7.10 9.62 -20.57
CA ALA A 653 6.88 10.34 -19.32
C ALA A 653 5.43 10.19 -18.82
N ARG A 654 4.43 10.18 -19.72
CA ARG A 654 3.01 9.96 -19.36
C ARG A 654 2.76 8.61 -18.71
N GLY A 655 3.31 7.53 -19.25
CA GLY A 655 3.17 6.20 -18.62
C GLY A 655 3.97 6.10 -17.32
N ASP A 656 5.13 6.74 -17.27
CA ASP A 656 5.99 6.71 -16.08
C ASP A 656 5.29 7.38 -14.88
N VAL A 657 4.61 8.51 -15.09
CA VAL A 657 3.83 9.16 -14.03
C VAL A 657 2.54 8.41 -13.67
N ILE A 658 1.98 7.58 -14.56
CA ILE A 658 0.88 6.63 -14.22
C ILE A 658 1.42 5.55 -13.27
N ALA A 659 2.59 4.97 -13.57
CA ALA A 659 3.22 3.96 -12.71
C ALA A 659 3.61 4.55 -11.34
N GLU A 660 4.08 5.80 -11.31
CA GLU A 660 4.38 6.53 -10.08
C GLU A 660 3.12 6.82 -9.25
N MET A 661 2.01 7.20 -9.89
CA MET A 661 0.71 7.37 -9.22
C MET A 661 0.21 6.06 -8.57
N ASP A 662 0.35 4.94 -9.29
CA ASP A 662 0.03 3.61 -8.75
C ASP A 662 0.91 3.28 -7.54
N TRP A 663 2.21 3.60 -7.61
CA TRP A 663 3.12 3.46 -6.47
C TRP A 663 2.70 4.33 -5.28
N MET A 664 2.33 5.60 -5.48
CA MET A 664 1.84 6.49 -4.42
C MET A 664 0.61 5.89 -3.72
N THR A 665 -0.31 5.32 -4.50
CA THR A 665 -1.48 4.57 -4.00
C THR A 665 -1.03 3.38 -3.17
N GLY A 666 -0.08 2.59 -3.68
CA GLY A 666 0.50 1.44 -2.99
C GLY A 666 1.09 1.77 -1.63
N GLN A 667 1.84 2.87 -1.52
CA GLN A 667 2.46 3.31 -0.27
C GLN A 667 1.43 3.63 0.83
N VAL A 668 0.32 4.29 0.46
CA VAL A 668 -0.77 4.56 1.41
C VAL A 668 -1.40 3.26 1.87
N MET A 669 -1.72 2.36 0.94
CA MET A 669 -2.37 1.09 1.27
C MET A 669 -1.48 0.18 2.14
N GLN A 670 -0.19 0.09 1.82
CA GLN A 670 0.79 -0.65 2.62
C GLN A 670 0.87 -0.11 4.06
N LEU A 671 0.81 1.22 4.23
CA LEU A 671 0.81 1.82 5.56
C LEU A 671 -0.49 1.54 6.34
N LEU A 672 -1.66 1.59 5.71
CA LEU A 672 -2.92 1.23 6.37
C LEU A 672 -2.92 -0.25 6.79
N ASP A 673 -2.47 -1.12 5.89
CA ASP A 673 -2.31 -2.55 6.10
C ASP A 673 -1.34 -2.86 7.22
N SER A 674 -0.37 -1.98 7.49
CA SER A 674 0.60 -2.19 8.56
C SER A 674 0.20 -1.60 9.90
N LEU A 675 -0.39 -0.42 9.90
CA LEU A 675 -0.96 0.20 11.10
C LEU A 675 -2.15 -0.60 11.65
N GLY A 676 -2.93 -1.21 10.77
CA GLY A 676 -4.11 -2.01 11.15
C GLY A 676 -5.41 -1.34 11.18
N ILE A 677 -5.46 -0.30 10.38
CA ILE A 677 -6.61 0.55 10.28
C ILE A 677 -7.28 0.36 8.94
N ALA A 678 -6.74 -0.48 8.04
CA ALA A 678 -7.33 -0.80 6.74
C ALA A 678 -8.80 -1.27 6.86
N GLU A 679 -9.10 -2.21 7.77
CA GLU A 679 -10.49 -2.69 8.01
C GLU A 679 -11.42 -1.62 8.60
N ASN A 680 -10.87 -0.53 9.13
CA ASN A 680 -11.61 0.65 9.57
C ASN A 680 -11.44 1.85 8.63
N THR A 681 -11.01 1.66 7.39
CA THR A 681 -10.74 2.79 6.47
C THR A 681 -11.48 2.58 5.16
N LEU A 682 -12.36 3.53 4.83
CA LEU A 682 -12.92 3.66 3.50
C LEU A 682 -11.90 4.40 2.61
N VAL A 683 -11.45 3.75 1.55
CA VAL A 683 -10.61 4.34 0.51
C VAL A 683 -11.43 4.49 -0.77
N ILE A 684 -11.41 5.70 -1.33
CA ILE A 684 -12.05 6.04 -2.61
C ILE A 684 -10.94 6.47 -3.57
N PHE A 685 -10.77 5.76 -4.68
CA PHE A 685 -9.84 6.12 -5.75
C PHE A 685 -10.62 6.70 -6.92
N SER A 686 -10.22 7.87 -7.43
CA SER A 686 -10.80 8.45 -8.65
C SER A 686 -9.91 9.51 -9.31
N SER A 687 -10.44 10.24 -10.29
CA SER A 687 -9.77 11.37 -10.96
C SER A 687 -10.70 12.57 -11.12
N ASP A 688 -10.14 13.76 -11.31
CA ASP A 688 -10.91 15.00 -11.45
C ASP A 688 -11.54 15.22 -12.83
N ASN A 689 -10.98 14.63 -13.88
CA ASN A 689 -11.53 14.67 -15.23
C ASN A 689 -10.88 13.63 -16.15
N GLY A 690 -11.36 13.58 -17.40
CA GLY A 690 -10.83 12.77 -18.47
C GLY A 690 -9.37 13.03 -18.84
N PRO A 691 -8.79 12.18 -19.71
CA PRO A 691 -7.38 12.24 -20.07
C PRO A 691 -7.08 13.32 -21.10
N VAL A 692 -5.81 13.71 -21.15
CA VAL A 692 -5.18 14.49 -22.20
C VAL A 692 -3.82 13.88 -22.55
N LEU A 693 -3.43 13.93 -23.83
CA LEU A 693 -2.12 13.49 -24.29
C LEU A 693 -1.16 14.69 -24.34
N ASP A 694 -1.30 15.58 -25.32
CA ASP A 694 -0.59 16.85 -25.34
C ASP A 694 -1.36 17.90 -24.53
N ASP A 695 -0.79 18.32 -23.41
CA ASP A 695 -1.30 19.44 -22.60
C ASP A 695 -0.35 20.63 -22.52
N GLY A 696 0.55 20.80 -23.49
CA GLY A 696 1.35 22.02 -23.68
C GLY A 696 2.86 21.86 -23.51
N TYR A 697 3.34 20.62 -23.41
CA TYR A 697 4.76 20.29 -23.36
C TYR A 697 5.07 19.19 -24.38
N GLU A 698 6.21 19.29 -25.05
CA GLU A 698 6.72 18.28 -25.98
C GLU A 698 7.29 17.07 -25.21
N ASP A 699 6.43 16.33 -24.51
CA ASP A 699 6.80 15.17 -23.69
C ASP A 699 6.67 13.82 -24.41
N GLN A 700 6.40 13.86 -25.71
CA GLN A 700 6.21 12.72 -26.61
C GLN A 700 5.02 11.83 -26.26
N ALA A 701 4.05 12.32 -25.47
CA ALA A 701 2.91 11.51 -25.05
C ALA A 701 2.06 11.00 -26.22
N GLU A 702 1.86 11.80 -27.27
CA GLU A 702 1.11 11.38 -28.45
C GLU A 702 1.87 10.32 -29.27
N GLU A 703 3.14 10.58 -29.54
CA GLU A 703 4.02 9.73 -30.34
C GLU A 703 4.26 8.38 -29.67
N ARG A 704 4.34 8.37 -28.33
CA ARG A 704 4.55 7.16 -27.53
C ARG A 704 3.27 6.47 -27.09
N ASN A 705 2.09 7.05 -27.31
CA ASN A 705 0.82 6.46 -26.91
C ASN A 705 0.59 5.08 -27.57
N GLY A 706 1.05 4.89 -28.80
CA GLY A 706 0.92 3.62 -29.53
C GLY A 706 -0.54 3.17 -29.63
N SER A 707 -0.84 1.94 -29.20
CA SER A 707 -2.21 1.39 -29.16
C SER A 707 -2.96 1.66 -27.85
N HIS A 708 -2.37 2.39 -26.90
CA HIS A 708 -3.01 2.71 -25.63
C HIS A 708 -4.24 3.61 -25.86
N GLN A 709 -5.31 3.37 -25.10
CA GLN A 709 -6.57 4.12 -25.21
C GLN A 709 -6.87 4.78 -23.87
N PRO A 710 -6.36 6.00 -23.59
CA PRO A 710 -6.56 6.68 -22.32
C PRO A 710 -8.04 6.84 -21.94
N SER A 711 -8.90 7.11 -22.92
CA SER A 711 -10.35 7.27 -22.74
C SER A 711 -11.11 5.93 -22.72
N GLY A 712 -10.42 4.80 -22.88
CA GLY A 712 -11.06 3.51 -23.17
C GLY A 712 -11.86 3.58 -24.46
N ILE A 713 -13.11 3.11 -24.43
CA ILE A 713 -14.01 3.16 -25.59
C ILE A 713 -14.68 4.52 -25.79
N TYR A 714 -14.60 5.41 -24.81
CA TYR A 714 -15.42 6.63 -24.76
C TYR A 714 -14.82 7.75 -25.62
N ARG A 715 -15.69 8.61 -26.14
CA ARG A 715 -15.32 9.73 -27.03
C ARG A 715 -14.86 10.93 -26.22
N GLY A 716 -13.89 11.68 -26.77
CA GLY A 716 -13.35 12.89 -26.16
C GLY A 716 -12.25 12.63 -25.11
N GLY A 717 -12.12 13.57 -24.18
CA GLY A 717 -11.16 13.57 -23.08
C GLY A 717 -11.33 14.85 -22.25
N LYS A 718 -10.30 15.28 -21.52
CA LYS A 718 -10.27 16.58 -20.83
C LYS A 718 -10.86 17.69 -21.72
N TYR A 719 -11.61 18.62 -21.15
CA TYR A 719 -12.35 19.69 -21.83
C TYR A 719 -13.61 19.29 -22.62
N SER A 720 -13.84 18.01 -22.88
CA SER A 720 -14.93 17.55 -23.75
C SER A 720 -16.28 17.43 -23.04
N ALA A 721 -17.36 17.70 -23.77
CA ALA A 721 -18.73 17.37 -23.36
C ALA A 721 -19.09 15.88 -23.58
N PHE A 722 -18.25 15.11 -24.27
CA PHE A 722 -18.43 13.68 -24.47
C PHE A 722 -18.06 12.87 -23.23
N GLU A 723 -18.45 11.59 -23.20
CA GLU A 723 -18.33 10.67 -22.07
C GLU A 723 -16.92 10.65 -21.45
N ALA A 724 -15.86 10.63 -22.27
CA ALA A 724 -14.51 10.54 -21.74
C ALA A 724 -14.03 11.83 -21.05
N GLY A 725 -14.78 12.94 -21.14
CA GLY A 725 -14.46 14.17 -20.41
C GLY A 725 -14.76 14.07 -18.92
N THR A 726 -15.84 13.36 -18.56
CA THR A 726 -16.28 13.26 -17.16
C THR A 726 -16.26 11.84 -16.60
N ARG A 727 -16.27 10.80 -17.44
CA ARG A 727 -16.18 9.41 -16.99
C ARG A 727 -14.73 9.05 -16.67
N MET A 728 -14.47 8.62 -15.44
CA MET A 728 -13.13 8.37 -14.91
C MET A 728 -13.08 7.01 -14.20
N PRO A 729 -11.88 6.43 -13.96
CA PRO A 729 -11.81 5.22 -13.16
C PRO A 729 -12.23 5.56 -11.73
N THR A 730 -13.09 4.73 -11.14
CA THR A 730 -13.55 4.91 -9.76
C THR A 730 -13.61 3.58 -9.02
N ILE A 731 -12.99 3.52 -7.84
CA ILE A 731 -12.95 2.32 -7.01
C ILE A 731 -13.23 2.70 -5.55
N THR A 732 -14.05 1.92 -4.86
CA THR A 732 -14.18 1.99 -3.40
C THR A 732 -13.64 0.72 -2.76
N TYR A 733 -12.87 0.87 -1.68
CA TYR A 733 -12.22 -0.22 -0.97
C TYR A 733 -12.40 -0.03 0.54
N TRP A 734 -12.94 -1.05 1.20
CA TRP A 734 -13.07 -1.09 2.67
C TRP A 734 -13.13 -2.56 3.11
N PRO A 735 -11.98 -3.17 3.43
CA PRO A 735 -11.91 -4.60 3.71
C PRO A 735 -12.74 -4.95 4.94
N GLY A 736 -13.45 -6.07 4.87
CA GLY A 736 -14.41 -6.51 5.90
C GLY A 736 -15.79 -5.85 5.81
N THR A 737 -15.93 -4.71 5.12
CA THR A 737 -17.22 -3.97 5.00
C THR A 737 -17.79 -4.00 3.58
N ILE A 738 -16.95 -3.74 2.58
CA ILE A 738 -17.30 -3.80 1.16
C ILE A 738 -17.05 -5.22 0.63
N LYS A 739 -18.04 -5.77 -0.08
CA LYS A 739 -17.86 -7.01 -0.84
C LYS A 739 -17.28 -6.66 -2.21
N SER A 740 -16.25 -7.41 -2.63
CA SER A 740 -15.64 -7.21 -3.95
C SER A 740 -16.65 -7.39 -5.07
N GLY A 741 -16.60 -6.53 -6.10
CA GLY A 741 -17.51 -6.60 -7.23
C GLY A 741 -17.34 -5.47 -8.25
N VAL A 742 -18.20 -5.49 -9.26
CA VAL A 742 -18.29 -4.46 -10.29
C VAL A 742 -19.68 -3.84 -10.22
N SER A 743 -19.76 -2.51 -10.20
CA SER A 743 -21.01 -1.77 -10.20
C SER A 743 -21.20 -1.00 -11.50
N GLY A 744 -22.39 -1.12 -12.09
CA GLY A 744 -22.87 -0.29 -13.21
C GLY A 744 -23.79 0.83 -12.78
N ALA A 745 -23.91 1.11 -11.48
CA ALA A 745 -24.73 2.19 -10.97
C ALA A 745 -24.16 3.55 -11.42
N LEU A 746 -25.04 4.44 -11.88
CA LEU A 746 -24.68 5.80 -12.26
C LEU A 746 -24.29 6.62 -11.03
N CYS A 747 -23.02 7.00 -10.93
CA CYS A 747 -22.46 7.72 -9.78
C CYS A 747 -21.90 9.09 -10.20
N SER A 748 -22.00 10.07 -9.29
CA SER A 748 -21.34 11.36 -9.46
C SER A 748 -20.55 11.74 -8.21
N GLN A 749 -19.33 12.26 -8.38
CA GLN A 749 -18.51 12.73 -7.25
C GLN A 749 -19.18 13.84 -6.42
N VAL A 750 -20.15 14.58 -6.97
CA VAL A 750 -20.95 15.56 -6.22
C VAL A 750 -21.69 14.93 -5.04
N ASP A 751 -22.00 13.63 -5.11
CA ASP A 751 -22.70 12.88 -4.06
C ASP A 751 -21.83 12.47 -2.89
N LEU A 752 -20.51 12.65 -2.99
CA LEU A 752 -19.58 12.28 -1.91
C LEU A 752 -19.83 13.12 -0.65
N LEU A 753 -20.22 14.39 -0.77
CA LEU A 753 -20.52 15.21 0.39
C LEU A 753 -21.65 14.61 1.24
N ALA A 754 -22.83 14.42 0.66
CA ALA A 754 -23.98 13.89 1.39
C ALA A 754 -23.78 12.43 1.83
N SER A 755 -23.11 11.62 1.00
CA SER A 755 -22.84 10.20 1.33
C SER A 755 -21.86 10.05 2.48
N LEU A 756 -20.80 10.85 2.54
CA LEU A 756 -19.81 10.79 3.61
C LEU A 756 -20.30 11.49 4.89
N ALA A 757 -21.14 12.53 4.78
CA ALA A 757 -21.85 13.08 5.92
C ALA A 757 -22.76 12.01 6.56
N ALA A 758 -23.53 11.27 5.74
CA ALA A 758 -24.35 10.16 6.21
C ALA A 758 -23.51 9.05 6.87
N LEU A 759 -22.36 8.68 6.27
CA LEU A 759 -21.43 7.72 6.86
C LEU A 759 -20.92 8.17 8.24
N ALA A 760 -20.64 9.45 8.41
CA ALA A 760 -20.14 10.03 9.65
C ALA A 760 -21.23 10.30 10.70
N GLY A 761 -22.50 10.03 10.35
CA GLY A 761 -23.68 10.32 11.18
C GLY A 761 -23.96 11.81 11.34
N GLN A 762 -23.57 12.64 10.36
CA GLN A 762 -23.81 14.08 10.39
C GLN A 762 -24.99 14.49 9.50
N PRO A 763 -26.02 15.16 10.05
CA PRO A 763 -27.08 15.73 9.25
C PRO A 763 -26.56 16.92 8.44
N LEU A 764 -27.04 17.04 7.21
CA LEU A 764 -26.80 18.25 6.41
C LEU A 764 -27.80 19.33 6.79
N PRO A 765 -27.39 20.62 6.80
CA PRO A 765 -28.34 21.72 6.93
C PRO A 765 -29.38 21.68 5.79
N THR A 766 -30.64 22.00 6.10
CA THR A 766 -31.72 22.06 5.10
C THR A 766 -31.37 23.01 3.96
N GLY A 767 -31.54 22.57 2.71
CA GLY A 767 -31.21 23.35 1.50
C GLY A 767 -29.71 23.42 1.16
N ALA A 768 -28.83 22.90 2.02
CA ALA A 768 -27.40 22.85 1.74
C ALA A 768 -27.03 21.67 0.84
N ALA A 769 -25.92 21.79 0.10
CA ALA A 769 -25.44 20.79 -0.87
C ALA A 769 -26.53 20.33 -1.88
N LEU A 770 -27.26 21.31 -2.45
CA LEU A 770 -28.41 21.14 -3.37
C LEU A 770 -28.29 20.00 -4.40
N ASP A 771 -27.09 19.77 -4.94
CA ASP A 771 -26.88 18.79 -6.02
C ASP A 771 -26.42 17.41 -5.51
N SER A 772 -25.99 17.35 -4.24
CA SER A 772 -25.46 16.17 -3.55
C SER A 772 -26.58 15.35 -2.94
N ARG A 773 -26.56 14.05 -3.22
CA ARG A 773 -27.52 13.06 -2.71
C ARG A 773 -26.80 12.03 -1.87
N ASN A 774 -27.46 11.55 -0.83
CA ASN A 774 -26.96 10.40 -0.10
C ASN A 774 -27.06 9.14 -0.98
N ALA A 775 -25.92 8.73 -1.54
CA ALA A 775 -25.75 7.53 -2.33
C ALA A 775 -24.80 6.53 -1.63
N LEU A 776 -24.73 6.57 -0.29
CA LEU A 776 -23.77 5.77 0.48
C LEU A 776 -23.85 4.27 0.15
N ASP A 777 -25.04 3.71 0.03
CA ASP A 777 -25.19 2.29 -0.33
C ASP A 777 -24.69 1.98 -1.73
N VAL A 778 -24.72 2.93 -2.67
CA VAL A 778 -24.12 2.77 -4.00
C VAL A 778 -22.60 2.77 -3.89
N TRP A 779 -22.03 3.75 -3.16
CA TRP A 779 -20.59 3.84 -2.91
C TRP A 779 -20.03 2.61 -2.16
N LEU A 780 -20.84 1.95 -1.34
CA LEU A 780 -20.47 0.71 -0.63
C LEU A 780 -20.80 -0.57 -1.43
N GLY A 781 -21.31 -0.45 -2.65
CA GLY A 781 -21.68 -1.59 -3.51
C GLY A 781 -22.88 -2.41 -3.01
N ARG A 782 -23.70 -1.83 -2.14
CA ARG A 782 -24.90 -2.45 -1.55
C ARG A 782 -26.16 -2.19 -2.38
N SER A 783 -26.13 -1.20 -3.27
CA SER A 783 -27.23 -0.83 -4.15
C SER A 783 -26.76 -0.62 -5.58
N ALA A 784 -27.56 -1.09 -6.54
CA ALA A 784 -27.40 -0.78 -7.96
C ALA A 784 -28.20 0.48 -8.38
N ASN A 785 -29.01 1.04 -7.48
CA ASN A 785 -29.86 2.20 -7.75
C ASN A 785 -29.04 3.49 -7.63
N GLY A 786 -28.32 3.83 -8.70
CA GLY A 786 -27.58 5.09 -8.83
C GLY A 786 -28.47 6.30 -9.09
N ARG A 787 -27.88 7.39 -9.61
CA ARG A 787 -28.62 8.60 -9.95
C ARG A 787 -29.62 8.34 -11.08
N ALA A 788 -30.80 8.96 -10.97
CA ALA A 788 -31.77 9.01 -12.08
C ALA A 788 -31.30 9.90 -13.24
N TYR A 789 -30.49 10.92 -12.93
CA TYR A 789 -29.87 11.81 -13.91
C TYR A 789 -28.48 12.28 -13.46
N LEU A 790 -27.64 12.59 -14.43
CA LEU A 790 -26.28 13.13 -14.25
C LEU A 790 -26.14 14.39 -15.11
N LEU A 791 -25.65 15.47 -14.50
CA LEU A 791 -25.23 16.67 -15.23
C LEU A 791 -23.70 16.65 -15.35
N GLU A 792 -23.23 16.96 -16.55
CA GLU A 792 -21.81 17.02 -16.91
C GLU A 792 -21.49 18.43 -17.43
N GLU A 793 -20.40 19.00 -16.95
CA GLU A 793 -19.96 20.36 -17.27
C GLU A 793 -18.67 20.36 -18.11
N SER A 794 -18.63 21.19 -19.14
CA SER A 794 -17.43 21.50 -19.90
C SER A 794 -17.52 22.97 -20.32
N TYR A 795 -17.16 23.31 -21.57
CA TYR A 795 -17.54 24.59 -22.17
C TYR A 795 -19.01 24.64 -22.61
N THR A 796 -19.77 23.56 -22.41
CA THR A 796 -21.23 23.48 -22.49
C THR A 796 -21.74 22.60 -21.35
N LEU A 797 -23.05 22.41 -21.25
CA LEU A 797 -23.68 21.50 -20.30
C LEU A 797 -24.28 20.30 -21.01
N ALA A 798 -24.12 19.12 -20.43
CA ALA A 798 -24.81 17.91 -20.86
C ALA A 798 -25.66 17.33 -19.71
N LEU A 799 -26.78 16.71 -20.07
CA LEU A 799 -27.67 16.03 -19.14
C LEU A 799 -27.91 14.61 -19.62
N ARG A 800 -27.57 13.65 -18.77
CA ARG A 800 -27.90 12.25 -18.95
C ARG A 800 -29.07 11.86 -18.06
N ARG A 801 -30.07 11.15 -18.62
CA ARG A 801 -31.18 10.55 -17.88
C ARG A 801 -31.51 9.18 -18.47
N GLY A 802 -31.29 8.13 -17.68
CA GLY A 802 -31.35 6.75 -18.18
C GLY A 802 -30.29 6.49 -19.26
N GLU A 803 -30.73 5.98 -20.41
CA GLU A 803 -29.86 5.67 -21.55
C GLU A 803 -29.55 6.88 -22.44
N TRP A 804 -30.22 8.02 -22.24
CA TRP A 804 -30.10 9.19 -23.11
C TRP A 804 -29.17 10.22 -22.52
N LYS A 805 -28.28 10.76 -23.36
CA LYS A 805 -27.42 11.91 -23.07
C LYS A 805 -27.68 13.03 -24.06
N TYR A 806 -28.05 14.19 -23.54
CA TYR A 806 -28.26 15.42 -24.29
C TYR A 806 -27.07 16.36 -24.06
N ILE A 807 -26.50 16.93 -25.12
CA ILE A 807 -25.48 17.98 -25.04
C ILE A 807 -26.08 19.27 -25.56
N ALA A 808 -26.04 20.33 -24.75
CA ALA A 808 -26.64 21.61 -25.09
C ALA A 808 -25.86 22.31 -26.22
N PRO A 809 -26.56 23.01 -27.13
CA PRO A 809 -25.92 23.79 -28.19
C PRO A 809 -25.04 24.89 -27.60
N GLN A 810 -23.90 25.12 -28.23
CA GLN A 810 -22.97 26.19 -27.88
C GLN A 810 -22.68 27.02 -29.14
N GLN A 811 -23.02 28.31 -29.09
CA GLN A 811 -22.85 29.24 -30.21
C GLN A 811 -21.42 29.80 -30.26
N LYS A 812 -20.74 29.89 -29.11
CA LYS A 812 -19.35 30.37 -29.07
C LYS A 812 -18.41 29.24 -29.50
N PRO A 813 -17.48 29.48 -30.43
CA PRO A 813 -16.48 28.47 -30.78
C PRO A 813 -15.59 28.15 -29.57
N ALA A 814 -14.95 26.98 -29.62
CA ALA A 814 -13.90 26.62 -28.68
C ALA A 814 -12.79 27.70 -28.66
N PRO A 815 -12.19 28.00 -27.49
CA PRO A 815 -11.01 28.86 -27.43
C PRO A 815 -9.88 28.34 -28.33
N ASP A 816 -9.13 29.25 -28.97
CA ASP A 816 -8.11 28.84 -29.96
C ASP A 816 -6.99 27.97 -29.36
N TRP A 817 -6.61 28.20 -28.10
CA TRP A 817 -5.62 27.38 -27.40
C TRP A 817 -6.06 25.91 -27.24
N LEU A 818 -7.37 25.64 -27.21
CA LEU A 818 -7.90 24.28 -27.10
C LEU A 818 -7.77 23.51 -28.42
N ARG A 819 -7.74 24.21 -29.57
CA ARG A 819 -7.59 23.57 -30.89
C ARG A 819 -6.29 22.78 -31.00
N ASN A 820 -5.24 23.22 -30.30
CA ASN A 820 -3.92 22.60 -30.34
C ASN A 820 -3.84 21.30 -29.51
N LYS A 821 -4.80 21.02 -28.63
CA LYS A 821 -4.79 19.85 -27.74
C LYS A 821 -5.31 18.56 -28.40
N LYS A 822 -5.75 18.63 -29.67
CA LYS A 822 -6.28 17.51 -30.47
C LYS A 822 -7.39 16.68 -29.80
N ILE A 823 -8.12 17.27 -28.84
CA ILE A 823 -9.28 16.66 -28.19
C ILE A 823 -10.56 17.13 -28.85
N GLU A 824 -11.43 16.18 -29.17
CA GLU A 824 -12.77 16.49 -29.60
C GLU A 824 -13.63 17.00 -28.42
N ASN A 825 -14.13 18.23 -28.53
CA ASN A 825 -14.76 18.94 -27.41
C ASN A 825 -16.30 18.83 -27.34
N GLY A 826 -16.95 18.41 -28.43
CA GLY A 826 -18.41 18.28 -28.49
C GLY A 826 -19.18 19.61 -28.54
N LEU A 827 -18.52 20.73 -28.86
CA LEU A 827 -19.17 22.04 -29.00
C LEU A 827 -19.76 22.20 -30.40
N GLN A 828 -21.09 22.20 -30.50
CA GLN A 828 -21.81 22.40 -31.77
C GLN A 828 -22.92 23.45 -31.60
N PRO A 829 -23.27 24.21 -32.66
CA PRO A 829 -24.34 25.21 -32.59
C PRO A 829 -25.74 24.59 -32.48
N THR A 830 -25.86 23.29 -32.72
CA THR A 830 -27.09 22.51 -32.63
C THR A 830 -27.04 21.53 -31.45
N ALA A 831 -28.22 21.17 -30.96
CA ALA A 831 -28.34 20.17 -29.90
C ALA A 831 -27.86 18.80 -30.37
N GLN A 832 -27.26 18.04 -29.46
CA GLN A 832 -26.87 16.66 -29.70
C GLN A 832 -27.58 15.72 -28.74
N LEU A 833 -27.92 14.52 -29.21
CA LEU A 833 -28.56 13.48 -28.42
C LEU A 833 -27.95 12.12 -28.77
N TYR A 834 -27.52 11.39 -27.75
CA TYR A 834 -26.92 10.06 -27.87
C TYR A 834 -27.64 9.04 -26.98
N ASN A 835 -27.75 7.79 -27.44
CA ASN A 835 -28.23 6.67 -26.64
C ASN A 835 -27.04 5.83 -26.18
N LEU A 836 -26.56 6.06 -24.95
CA LEU A 836 -25.34 5.45 -24.42
C LEU A 836 -25.44 3.92 -24.23
N LYS A 837 -26.65 3.37 -24.17
CA LYS A 837 -26.85 1.91 -24.08
C LYS A 837 -26.52 1.23 -25.41
N ARG A 838 -26.81 1.88 -26.54
CA ARG A 838 -26.56 1.35 -27.90
C ARG A 838 -25.28 1.91 -28.52
N ASP A 839 -24.94 3.14 -28.17
CA ASP A 839 -23.82 3.91 -28.70
C ASP A 839 -23.03 4.57 -27.54
N PRO A 840 -22.28 3.79 -26.75
CA PRO A 840 -21.43 4.31 -25.68
C PRO A 840 -20.24 5.13 -26.21
N ARG A 841 -20.01 5.11 -27.54
CA ARG A 841 -18.96 5.86 -28.22
C ARG A 841 -19.46 7.21 -28.75
N GLU A 842 -20.74 7.53 -28.53
CA GLU A 842 -21.38 8.76 -28.98
C GLU A 842 -21.11 9.07 -30.47
N GLN A 843 -21.12 8.05 -31.33
CA GLN A 843 -20.81 8.18 -32.76
C GLN A 843 -21.97 8.75 -33.57
N GLN A 844 -23.21 8.50 -33.16
CA GLN A 844 -24.40 8.89 -33.91
C GLN A 844 -25.27 9.88 -33.13
N ASN A 845 -25.23 11.15 -33.55
CA ASN A 845 -26.18 12.14 -33.05
C ASN A 845 -27.58 11.84 -33.62
N VAL A 846 -28.54 11.56 -32.73
CA VAL A 846 -29.92 11.21 -33.09
C VAL A 846 -30.94 12.27 -32.64
N ALA A 847 -30.51 13.51 -32.38
CA ALA A 847 -31.39 14.60 -31.94
C ALA A 847 -32.56 14.85 -32.90
N ASP A 848 -32.31 14.84 -34.20
CA ASP A 848 -33.34 15.03 -35.23
C ASP A 848 -34.30 13.84 -35.36
N GLN A 849 -33.84 12.63 -35.00
CA GLN A 849 -34.66 11.41 -35.01
C GLN A 849 -35.57 11.32 -33.78
N TYR A 850 -35.14 11.88 -32.63
CA TYR A 850 -35.87 11.85 -31.37
C TYR A 850 -36.05 13.26 -30.76
N PRO A 851 -36.68 14.21 -31.47
CA PRO A 851 -36.76 15.60 -31.05
C PRO A 851 -37.58 15.81 -29.76
N ALA A 852 -38.54 14.91 -29.48
CA ALA A 852 -39.28 14.93 -28.21
C ALA A 852 -38.39 14.64 -27.01
N VAL A 853 -37.47 13.67 -27.13
CA VAL A 853 -36.52 13.31 -26.06
C VAL A 853 -35.53 14.45 -25.83
N ALA A 854 -35.00 15.02 -26.91
CA ALA A 854 -34.09 16.17 -26.82
C ALA A 854 -34.74 17.37 -26.12
N ARG A 855 -35.98 17.72 -26.47
CA ARG A 855 -36.72 18.83 -25.83
C ARG A 855 -37.00 18.60 -24.35
N ASP A 856 -37.35 17.36 -23.96
CA ASP A 856 -37.59 17.01 -22.55
C ASP A 856 -36.30 17.11 -21.71
N LEU A 857 -35.18 16.58 -22.21
CA LEU A 857 -33.88 16.71 -21.54
C LEU A 857 -33.40 18.17 -21.49
N GLN A 858 -33.63 18.95 -22.55
CA GLN A 858 -33.35 20.37 -22.55
C GLN A 858 -34.17 21.11 -21.48
N ALA A 859 -35.48 20.87 -21.40
CA ALA A 859 -36.35 21.46 -20.39
C ALA A 859 -35.93 21.06 -18.96
N ALA A 860 -35.55 19.80 -18.76
CA ALA A 860 -35.02 19.32 -17.48
C ALA A 860 -33.70 20.00 -17.11
N LEU A 861 -32.79 20.20 -18.07
CA LEU A 861 -31.53 20.92 -17.86
C LEU A 861 -31.79 22.39 -17.48
N GLU A 862 -32.69 23.08 -18.19
CA GLU A 862 -33.04 24.47 -17.87
C GLU A 862 -33.68 24.60 -16.49
N LYS A 863 -34.49 23.63 -16.07
CA LYS A 863 -35.02 23.58 -14.70
C LYS A 863 -33.91 23.47 -13.66
N ILE A 864 -32.96 22.56 -13.83
CA ILE A 864 -31.82 22.38 -12.91
C ILE A 864 -30.99 23.67 -12.78
N LYS A 865 -30.81 24.41 -13.88
CA LYS A 865 -30.11 25.71 -13.89
C LYS A 865 -30.85 26.79 -13.11
N GLN A 866 -32.19 26.76 -13.13
CA GLN A 866 -33.05 27.73 -12.45
C GLN A 866 -33.26 27.42 -10.97
N ASP A 867 -33.06 26.17 -10.55
CA ASP A 867 -33.17 25.76 -9.14
C ASP A 867 -32.21 26.59 -8.26
N LYS A 868 -32.78 27.28 -7.26
CA LYS A 868 -32.06 28.02 -6.23
C LYS A 868 -32.07 27.21 -4.92
N PRO A 869 -31.01 27.30 -4.09
CA PRO A 869 -30.95 26.65 -2.80
C PRO A 869 -32.08 27.09 -1.85
#